data_AF-A0AAE7BQV2-F1
#
_entry.id   AF-A0AAE7BQV2-F1
#
_cell.length_a   1.000
_cell.length_b   1.000
_cell.length_c   1.000
_cell.angle_alpha   90.00
_cell.angle_beta   90.00
_cell.angle_gamma   90.00
#
_symmetry.space_group_name_H-M   'P 1'
#
loop_
_entity.id
_entity.type
_entity.pdbx_description
1 polymer ?
#
loop_
_entity_poly.entity_id
_entity_poly.type
_entity_poly.pdbx_seq_one_letter_code
_entity_poly.pdbx_strand_id
1 'polypeptide(L)'
;MSIPILILLIVLGYLGYLYWHNRERNVRRKKAPVLLEWCERVLESVDETGNVVLNVLLKINAFVVAIVNVLGVLLIAASVHVLNKVPWWNRKRKKFHKEVKPKIRFKTWRSFVLMCVVFDILATLLTCYLTGIFREAIDTIINFSVVVEGHQFDLTYLYFERLFDFSVFVETPILAIPIEILLCTFATKASWVNWQQYRDYNNNEAGDDQFATLKEIKHQYVAIPDRVEKYKGVSGVPVAHIKAKNIQGFQLSALMLYNNKKFAKVMGEMEEKARLSGYKAGYYYIEQQTINVLLVGTTRSGKGEAWVNSSIEVITRAEDPSSLVIADPKLELNQMTYKTLRKRGYDVQVMSFKDMDFSMSYNPFALAIEAAKKGYYEQVQALVNSVSEAIYRSPKRTGGSQEYFENTSISLFNAIAIALIDRAAEAMQAGEDDAWDTVTIRNVVTMLTELGTEDVWVNSENKTLTEPDEGAIKKNKLTFYFDKLREANDKKYSKFREMADINYRTSDFAGGETKGTVYSSMLAGINLFLQDNIARLTSKNTIDLESFGNPRRLTIQFRSNSNVDLPNDYAFQRVTLNFYEDRYDRRGRKQKPKLLIKNARAMLDEAGYMTYIVKEKLPDNFKVVATFKDKINNTVIQEHRYLFEGEKVYERNEKGGFKYDEYTEQKELIGVNMNILKKPKQVLLEKENIDFVYSEKPIALFIGLPPNKKEYGSLVALMVDQLFNANYDRALDAGRKNVRRVQFLFDEFANLPAIPDIARKLSLALGNNFQFMMFVQSLSQLVELYGKEVADTIIGNCSILGLIKTNSDETNVKFSKMLGKKTITERNKATNPLKEADPHINERGIAQDLMTPTQLATMEAGEAVLIRSVKAYDLQGHKVTNDPIRLMGETEMPMRYMLLKEEFDQKTTMADIAVKAEHSGLDLSEISIAPRKTIVSLEEWVNKLKDGKLDSPFPMRPTRKKKPAQNVSDLKKEMISKVG
;
A
#
# COMPACT_ATOMS: atom_id res chain seq x y z
N MET A 1 35.17 7.86 -11.63
CA MET A 1 36.07 7.74 -12.79
C MET A 1 35.52 6.69 -13.74
N SER A 2 35.29 7.06 -14.98
CA SER A 2 34.71 6.19 -16.01
C SER A 2 35.78 5.21 -16.52
N ILE A 3 35.39 3.95 -16.79
CA ILE A 3 36.21 2.89 -17.40
C ILE A 3 37.06 3.38 -18.60
N PRO A 4 36.61 4.31 -19.47
CA PRO A 4 37.45 4.96 -20.48
C PRO A 4 38.74 5.59 -19.94
N ILE A 5 38.73 6.22 -18.77
CA ILE A 5 39.89 6.86 -18.16
C ILE A 5 40.87 5.80 -17.62
N LEU A 6 40.35 4.67 -17.12
CA LEU A 6 41.17 3.54 -16.70
C LEU A 6 41.87 2.88 -17.89
N ILE A 7 41.14 2.73 -19.02
CA ILE A 7 41.71 2.21 -20.27
C ILE A 7 42.75 3.19 -20.84
N LEU A 8 42.48 4.50 -20.79
CA LEU A 8 43.44 5.53 -21.21
C LEU A 8 44.73 5.49 -20.35
N LEU A 9 44.60 5.30 -19.04
CA LEU A 9 45.75 5.19 -18.13
C LEU A 9 46.55 3.90 -18.31
N ILE A 10 45.88 2.77 -18.62
CA ILE A 10 46.54 1.50 -18.96
C ILE A 10 47.31 1.62 -20.28
N VAL A 11 46.71 2.28 -21.28
CA VAL A 11 47.34 2.53 -22.58
C VAL A 11 48.53 3.49 -22.45
N LEU A 12 48.40 4.56 -21.67
CA LEU A 12 49.50 5.48 -21.38
C LEU A 12 50.62 4.83 -20.56
N GLY A 13 50.28 3.93 -19.62
CA GLY A 13 51.25 3.14 -18.87
C GLY A 13 52.02 2.13 -19.73
N TYR A 14 51.33 1.49 -20.68
CA TYR A 14 51.95 0.57 -21.64
C TYR A 14 52.87 1.30 -22.65
N LEU A 15 52.45 2.49 -23.11
CA LEU A 15 53.27 3.36 -23.96
C LEU A 15 54.51 3.91 -23.21
N GLY A 16 54.38 4.25 -21.93
CA GLY A 16 55.50 4.62 -21.07
C GLY A 16 56.49 3.48 -20.82
N TYR A 17 56.01 2.24 -20.66
CA TYR A 17 56.83 1.04 -20.53
C TYR A 17 57.63 0.75 -21.81
N LEU A 18 57.01 0.88 -22.98
CA LEU A 18 57.68 0.72 -24.28
C LEU A 18 58.73 1.81 -24.55
N TYR A 19 58.45 3.05 -24.14
CA TYR A 19 59.41 4.16 -24.22
C TYR A 19 60.64 3.94 -23.31
N TRP A 20 60.44 3.40 -22.11
CA TRP A 20 61.53 3.10 -21.17
C TRP A 20 62.39 1.90 -21.63
N HIS A 21 61.76 0.84 -22.17
CA HIS A 21 62.45 -0.37 -22.60
C HIS A 21 63.41 -0.15 -23.80
N ASN A 22 63.13 0.83 -24.67
CA ASN A 22 64.00 1.16 -25.81
C ASN A 22 65.27 1.96 -25.45
N ARG A 23 65.39 2.50 -24.22
CA ARG A 23 66.52 3.36 -23.83
C ARG A 23 67.74 2.59 -23.29
N GLU A 24 67.59 1.32 -22.89
CA GLU A 24 68.66 0.53 -22.25
C GLU A 24 69.68 -0.12 -23.20
N ARG A 25 69.53 -0.03 -24.53
CA ARG A 25 70.48 -0.65 -25.48
C ARG A 25 71.83 0.08 -25.66
N ASN A 26 72.02 1.28 -25.08
CA ASN A 26 73.18 2.14 -25.39
C ASN A 26 74.33 2.19 -24.36
N VAL A 27 74.37 1.33 -23.34
CA VAL A 27 75.46 1.40 -22.32
C VAL A 27 76.05 0.03 -21.99
N ARG A 28 77.10 -0.37 -22.73
CA ARG A 28 78.35 -1.03 -22.27
C ARG A 28 78.93 -1.97 -23.34
N ARG A 29 80.14 -1.68 -23.80
CA ARG A 29 81.19 -2.68 -24.10
C ARG A 29 82.57 -2.01 -24.19
N LYS A 30 83.38 -2.18 -23.13
CA LYS A 30 84.86 -2.09 -23.14
C LYS A 30 85.38 -3.45 -22.65
N LYS A 31 86.42 -3.96 -23.33
CA LYS A 31 87.24 -5.17 -23.09
C LYS A 31 86.72 -6.52 -23.61
N ALA A 32 87.32 -6.98 -24.71
CA ALA A 32 87.91 -8.33 -24.92
C ALA A 32 88.48 -8.43 -26.36
N PRO A 33 89.80 -8.43 -26.58
CA PRO A 33 90.42 -8.43 -27.90
C PRO A 33 90.89 -9.84 -28.28
N VAL A 34 90.03 -10.65 -28.89
CA VAL A 34 90.41 -11.85 -29.69
C VAL A 34 89.29 -12.19 -30.69
N LEU A 35 88.02 -11.90 -30.37
CA LEU A 35 86.89 -12.16 -31.27
C LEU A 35 86.71 -11.10 -32.37
N LEU A 36 87.21 -9.87 -32.17
CA LEU A 36 87.08 -8.79 -33.15
C LEU A 36 87.95 -9.02 -34.39
N GLU A 37 89.14 -9.60 -34.22
CA GLU A 37 90.10 -9.84 -35.32
C GLU A 37 89.68 -10.99 -36.25
N TRP A 38 88.87 -11.92 -35.74
CA TRP A 38 88.23 -12.96 -36.55
C TRP A 38 86.95 -12.43 -37.23
N CYS A 39 86.16 -11.59 -36.54
CA CYS A 39 84.98 -10.96 -37.13
C CYS A 39 85.35 -9.93 -38.21
N GLU A 40 86.44 -9.17 -38.08
CA GLU A 40 86.90 -8.22 -39.10
C GLU A 40 87.33 -8.94 -40.39
N ARG A 41 87.99 -10.11 -40.31
CA ARG A 41 88.35 -10.90 -41.50
C ARG A 41 87.16 -11.60 -42.17
N VAL A 42 86.07 -11.86 -41.44
CA VAL A 42 84.83 -12.40 -42.01
C VAL A 42 83.92 -11.27 -42.56
N LEU A 43 84.04 -10.04 -42.03
CA LEU A 43 83.32 -8.87 -42.51
C LEU A 43 83.95 -8.22 -43.75
N GLU A 44 85.24 -8.45 -44.02
CA GLU A 44 85.87 -8.02 -45.29
C GLU A 44 85.52 -8.91 -46.49
N SER A 45 84.86 -10.07 -46.30
CA SER A 45 84.51 -10.99 -47.41
C SER A 45 83.02 -11.01 -47.79
N VAL A 46 82.20 -10.09 -47.28
CA VAL A 46 80.78 -9.95 -47.66
C VAL A 46 80.40 -8.48 -47.75
N ASP A 47 81.02 -7.77 -48.69
CA ASP A 47 80.56 -6.43 -49.07
C ASP A 47 79.73 -6.55 -50.36
N GLU A 48 78.48 -6.08 -50.26
CA GLU A 48 77.41 -5.89 -51.28
C GLU A 48 76.06 -6.59 -50.96
N THR A 49 76.01 -7.71 -50.23
CA THR A 49 74.73 -8.42 -49.96
C THR A 49 74.12 -8.14 -48.56
N GLY A 50 74.90 -7.69 -47.58
CA GLY A 50 74.41 -7.40 -46.22
C GLY A 50 73.50 -6.17 -46.10
N ASN A 51 73.79 -5.11 -46.87
CA ASN A 51 73.01 -3.87 -46.86
C ASN A 51 71.63 -4.02 -47.52
N VAL A 52 71.48 -4.95 -48.47
CA VAL A 52 70.19 -5.24 -49.11
C VAL A 52 69.27 -5.99 -48.14
N VAL A 53 69.80 -6.98 -47.40
CA VAL A 53 69.01 -7.76 -46.43
C VAL A 53 68.57 -6.92 -45.23
N LEU A 54 69.42 -6.01 -44.74
CA LEU A 54 69.06 -5.12 -43.64
C LEU A 54 67.99 -4.09 -44.05
N ASN A 55 68.07 -3.52 -45.25
CA ASN A 55 67.05 -2.61 -45.79
C ASN A 55 65.73 -3.33 -46.10
N VAL A 56 65.78 -4.60 -46.56
CA VAL A 56 64.58 -5.42 -46.75
C VAL A 56 63.94 -5.78 -45.41
N LEU A 57 64.71 -6.14 -44.39
CA LEU A 57 64.20 -6.42 -43.03
C LEU A 57 63.59 -5.18 -42.36
N LEU A 58 64.19 -4.00 -42.55
CA LEU A 58 63.63 -2.74 -42.06
C LEU A 58 62.33 -2.35 -42.79
N LYS A 59 62.26 -2.51 -44.13
CA LYS A 59 61.04 -2.30 -44.92
C LYS A 59 59.93 -3.32 -44.60
N ILE A 60 60.27 -4.57 -44.27
CA ILE A 60 59.31 -5.58 -43.82
C ILE A 60 58.78 -5.24 -42.41
N ASN A 61 59.65 -4.79 -41.49
CA ASN A 61 59.22 -4.42 -40.13
C ASN A 61 58.29 -3.20 -40.16
N ALA A 62 58.63 -2.20 -40.97
CA ALA A 62 57.82 -1.05 -41.34
C ALA A 62 56.42 -1.43 -41.87
N PHE A 63 56.37 -2.37 -42.80
CA PHE A 63 55.14 -2.87 -43.43
C PHE A 63 54.29 -3.70 -42.44
N VAL A 64 54.93 -4.52 -41.62
CA VAL A 64 54.26 -5.32 -40.58
C VAL A 64 53.67 -4.43 -39.48
N VAL A 65 54.37 -3.39 -39.04
CA VAL A 65 53.84 -2.42 -38.07
C VAL A 65 52.63 -1.67 -38.61
N ALA A 66 52.65 -1.26 -39.89
CA ALA A 66 51.50 -0.65 -40.54
C ALA A 66 50.28 -1.59 -40.62
N ILE A 67 50.51 -2.87 -40.99
CA ILE A 67 49.46 -3.89 -41.05
C ILE A 67 48.90 -4.21 -39.66
N VAL A 68 49.74 -4.31 -38.63
CA VAL A 68 49.32 -4.58 -37.24
C VAL A 68 48.49 -3.42 -36.69
N ASN A 69 48.83 -2.17 -37.03
CA ASN A 69 48.04 -1.01 -36.64
C ASN A 69 46.67 -0.96 -37.35
N VAL A 70 46.63 -1.27 -38.66
CA VAL A 70 45.36 -1.32 -39.43
C VAL A 70 44.47 -2.48 -38.95
N LEU A 71 45.03 -3.67 -38.72
CA LEU A 71 44.33 -4.82 -38.16
C LEU A 71 43.87 -4.56 -36.72
N GLY A 72 44.68 -3.86 -35.91
CA GLY A 72 44.31 -3.46 -34.55
C GLY A 72 43.10 -2.53 -34.52
N VAL A 73 43.06 -1.54 -35.42
CA VAL A 73 41.90 -0.64 -35.58
C VAL A 73 40.66 -1.40 -36.06
N LEU A 74 40.83 -2.31 -37.03
CA LEU A 74 39.73 -3.16 -37.52
C LEU A 74 39.22 -4.13 -36.45
N LEU A 75 40.10 -4.69 -35.61
CA LEU A 75 39.74 -5.57 -34.50
C LEU A 75 39.04 -4.80 -33.37
N ILE A 76 39.49 -3.60 -33.02
CA ILE A 76 38.80 -2.75 -32.04
C ILE A 76 37.43 -2.33 -32.58
N ALA A 77 37.35 -1.93 -33.85
CA ALA A 77 36.08 -1.59 -34.51
C ALA A 77 35.14 -2.81 -34.57
N ALA A 78 35.65 -3.99 -34.90
CA ALA A 78 34.88 -5.24 -34.91
C ALA A 78 34.44 -5.64 -33.49
N SER A 79 35.30 -5.50 -32.48
CA SER A 79 34.98 -5.79 -31.08
C SER A 79 33.88 -4.86 -30.55
N VAL A 80 33.96 -3.56 -30.86
CA VAL A 80 32.92 -2.57 -30.55
C VAL A 80 31.64 -2.85 -31.34
N HIS A 81 31.74 -3.34 -32.58
CA HIS A 81 30.59 -3.72 -33.40
C HIS A 81 29.89 -4.99 -32.87
N VAL A 82 30.65 -5.98 -32.42
CA VAL A 82 30.15 -7.20 -31.77
C VAL A 82 29.50 -6.87 -30.43
N LEU A 83 30.15 -6.08 -29.56
CA LEU A 83 29.58 -5.58 -28.30
C LEU A 83 28.26 -4.80 -28.51
N ASN A 84 28.15 -4.02 -29.59
CA ASN A 84 26.90 -3.32 -29.95
C ASN A 84 25.82 -4.23 -30.57
N LYS A 85 26.19 -5.42 -31.07
CA LYS A 85 25.28 -6.46 -31.57
C LYS A 85 24.85 -7.46 -30.49
N VAL A 86 25.52 -7.50 -29.34
CA VAL A 86 25.10 -8.28 -28.18
C VAL A 86 23.69 -7.81 -27.76
N PRO A 87 22.65 -8.67 -27.83
CA PRO A 87 21.25 -8.25 -27.70
C PRO A 87 20.92 -7.47 -26.41
N TRP A 88 21.71 -7.69 -25.35
CA TRP A 88 21.48 -7.17 -24.00
C TRP A 88 22.38 -6.00 -23.57
N TRP A 89 23.38 -5.59 -24.37
CA TRP A 89 24.26 -4.47 -24.03
C TRP A 89 23.64 -3.14 -24.52
N ASN A 90 23.14 -2.32 -23.60
CA ASN A 90 22.64 -0.94 -23.83
C ASN A 90 21.40 -0.72 -24.73
N ARG A 91 20.65 -1.76 -25.13
CA ARG A 91 19.37 -1.54 -25.84
C ARG A 91 18.25 -1.11 -24.89
N LYS A 92 17.99 0.19 -24.80
CA LYS A 92 16.74 0.73 -24.26
C LYS A 92 15.62 0.55 -25.30
N ARG A 93 14.50 -0.11 -24.96
CA ARG A 93 13.31 -0.16 -25.84
C ARG A 93 12.79 1.27 -26.04
N LYS A 94 12.84 1.78 -27.27
CA LYS A 94 12.27 3.09 -27.65
C LYS A 94 10.89 2.87 -28.30
N LYS A 95 9.86 2.58 -27.50
CA LYS A 95 8.51 2.25 -28.00
C LYS A 95 7.77 3.47 -28.60
N PHE A 96 8.06 4.67 -28.10
CA PHE A 96 7.39 5.92 -28.53
C PHE A 96 8.34 7.00 -29.06
N HIS A 97 9.65 6.72 -29.14
CA HIS A 97 10.64 7.63 -29.73
C HIS A 97 11.15 7.02 -31.04
N LYS A 98 10.48 7.32 -32.15
CA LYS A 98 10.86 6.88 -33.50
C LYS A 98 11.99 7.71 -34.12
N GLU A 99 12.44 8.80 -33.49
CA GLU A 99 13.55 9.59 -34.00
C GLU A 99 14.89 8.86 -33.84
N VAL A 100 15.50 8.52 -34.97
CA VAL A 100 16.91 8.11 -35.05
C VAL A 100 17.76 9.36 -34.79
N LYS A 101 18.16 9.55 -33.53
CA LYS A 101 19.06 10.64 -33.14
C LYS A 101 20.49 10.25 -33.51
N PRO A 102 21.24 11.08 -34.26
CA PRO A 102 22.64 10.79 -34.56
C PRO A 102 23.44 10.73 -33.27
N LYS A 103 24.53 9.95 -33.28
CA LYS A 103 25.42 9.80 -32.13
C LYS A 103 26.09 11.12 -31.74
N ILE A 104 26.29 12.01 -32.70
CA ILE A 104 26.93 13.32 -32.55
C ILE A 104 25.91 14.38 -32.98
N ARG A 105 25.44 15.19 -32.02
CA ARG A 105 24.48 16.27 -32.25
C ARG A 105 24.64 17.36 -31.20
N PHE A 106 24.62 18.60 -31.65
CA PHE A 106 24.97 19.74 -30.79
C PHE A 106 23.79 20.68 -30.66
N LYS A 107 23.22 20.69 -29.44
CA LYS A 107 21.97 21.40 -29.14
C LYS A 107 22.20 22.87 -28.76
N THR A 108 23.33 23.14 -28.11
CA THR A 108 23.61 24.45 -27.51
C THR A 108 24.74 25.15 -28.24
N TRP A 109 24.76 26.49 -28.19
CA TRP A 109 25.85 27.28 -28.75
C TRP A 109 27.22 26.87 -28.18
N ARG A 110 27.31 26.60 -26.87
CA ARG A 110 28.54 26.10 -26.22
C ARG A 110 29.04 24.79 -26.84
N SER A 111 28.11 23.91 -27.19
CA SER A 111 28.44 22.62 -27.81
C SER A 111 28.87 22.73 -29.27
N PHE A 112 28.39 23.74 -30.00
CA PHE A 112 28.87 24.10 -31.33
C PHE A 112 30.30 24.65 -31.28
N VAL A 113 30.58 25.60 -30.38
CA VAL A 113 31.93 26.17 -30.21
C VAL A 113 32.95 25.08 -29.85
N LEU A 114 32.60 24.19 -28.91
CA LEU A 114 33.46 23.06 -28.55
C LEU A 114 33.74 22.13 -29.74
N MET A 115 32.76 21.93 -30.62
CA MET A 115 32.91 21.10 -31.80
C MET A 115 33.81 21.75 -32.84
N CYS A 116 33.66 23.05 -33.12
CA CYS A 116 34.57 23.76 -34.01
C CYS A 116 36.01 23.58 -33.53
N VAL A 117 36.27 23.78 -32.24
CA VAL A 117 37.61 23.56 -31.66
C VAL A 117 38.09 22.12 -31.86
N VAL A 118 37.27 21.11 -31.59
CA VAL A 118 37.67 19.70 -31.77
C VAL A 118 37.90 19.35 -33.24
N PHE A 119 37.07 19.87 -34.15
CA PHE A 119 37.18 19.59 -35.57
C PHE A 119 38.33 20.36 -36.22
N ASP A 120 38.63 21.56 -35.75
CA ASP A 120 39.80 22.33 -36.15
C ASP A 120 41.08 21.60 -35.68
N ILE A 121 41.11 21.07 -34.45
CA ILE A 121 42.23 20.21 -33.99
C ILE A 121 42.39 18.98 -34.91
N LEU A 122 41.29 18.32 -35.29
CA LEU A 122 41.34 17.18 -36.21
C LEU A 122 41.78 17.60 -37.62
N ALA A 123 41.35 18.76 -38.09
CA ALA A 123 41.78 19.35 -39.35
C ALA A 123 43.30 19.61 -39.33
N THR A 124 43.83 20.19 -38.25
CA THR A 124 45.27 20.42 -38.06
C THR A 124 46.07 19.12 -38.09
N LEU A 125 45.62 18.07 -37.39
CA LEU A 125 46.28 16.76 -37.43
C LEU A 125 46.26 16.18 -38.85
N LEU A 126 45.12 16.31 -39.56
CA LEU A 126 44.99 15.84 -40.94
C LEU A 126 45.88 16.65 -41.90
N THR A 127 46.05 17.95 -41.68
CA THR A 127 46.98 18.81 -42.43
C THR A 127 48.41 18.34 -42.24
N CYS A 128 48.87 18.09 -41.00
CA CYS A 128 50.21 17.56 -40.75
C CYS A 128 50.46 16.27 -41.55
N TYR A 129 49.49 15.36 -41.53
CA TYR A 129 49.58 14.09 -42.24
C TYR A 129 49.54 14.23 -43.76
N LEU A 130 48.59 14.99 -44.30
CA LEU A 130 48.43 15.18 -45.75
C LEU A 130 49.59 15.97 -46.34
N THR A 131 50.07 17.01 -45.67
CA THR A 131 51.20 17.79 -46.17
C THR A 131 52.49 16.98 -46.17
N GLY A 132 52.71 16.09 -45.18
CA GLY A 132 53.81 15.15 -45.20
C GLY A 132 53.76 14.20 -46.40
N ILE A 133 52.59 13.64 -46.70
CA ILE A 133 52.37 12.76 -47.86
C ILE A 133 52.56 13.52 -49.18
N PHE A 134 51.99 14.72 -49.30
CA PHE A 134 52.10 15.52 -50.52
C PHE A 134 53.53 15.97 -50.77
N ARG A 135 54.28 16.35 -49.73
CA ARG A 135 55.69 16.71 -49.83
C ARG A 135 56.51 15.54 -50.38
N GLU A 136 56.41 14.36 -49.77
CA GLU A 136 57.14 13.17 -50.23
C GLU A 136 56.70 12.75 -51.64
N ALA A 137 55.41 12.86 -51.96
CA ALA A 137 54.91 12.56 -53.31
C ALA A 137 55.48 13.52 -54.35
N ILE A 138 55.56 14.82 -54.05
CA ILE A 138 56.15 15.82 -54.92
C ILE A 138 57.65 15.58 -55.07
N ASP A 139 58.39 15.34 -53.99
CA ASP A 139 59.82 15.04 -54.02
C ASP A 139 60.11 13.75 -54.82
N THR A 140 59.27 12.73 -54.69
CA THR A 140 59.34 11.49 -55.49
C THR A 140 59.13 11.79 -56.98
N ILE A 141 58.14 12.62 -57.34
CA ILE A 141 57.83 12.96 -58.74
C ILE A 141 58.92 13.84 -59.37
N ILE A 142 59.44 14.82 -58.64
CA ILE A 142 60.51 15.71 -59.10
C ILE A 142 61.81 14.92 -59.29
N ASN A 143 62.17 14.03 -58.36
CA ASN A 143 63.39 13.24 -58.47
C ASN A 143 63.28 12.12 -59.52
N PHE A 144 62.08 11.60 -59.79
CA PHE A 144 61.82 10.64 -60.87
C PHE A 144 62.06 11.24 -62.28
N SER A 145 61.96 12.56 -62.43
CA SER A 145 62.13 13.24 -63.71
C SER A 145 63.57 13.73 -63.99
N VAL A 146 64.47 13.66 -63.00
CA VAL A 146 65.82 14.27 -63.07
C VAL A 146 66.97 13.26 -62.89
N VAL A 147 66.76 12.08 -62.30
CA VAL A 147 67.84 11.12 -62.00
C VAL A 147 67.46 9.68 -62.46
N VAL A 148 68.43 8.95 -63.03
CA VAL A 148 68.27 7.60 -63.62
C VAL A 148 68.07 6.49 -62.57
N GLU A 149 68.29 6.76 -61.28
CA GLU A 149 67.91 5.88 -60.18
C GLU A 149 66.63 6.41 -59.51
N GLY A 150 65.50 5.72 -59.73
CA GLY A 150 64.20 6.16 -59.26
C GLY A 150 64.11 6.22 -57.74
N HIS A 151 63.89 7.43 -57.20
CA HIS A 151 63.49 7.60 -55.80
C HIS A 151 62.15 6.89 -55.61
N GLN A 152 62.07 5.90 -54.71
CA GLN A 152 60.82 5.26 -54.34
C GLN A 152 60.18 6.03 -53.17
N PHE A 153 58.87 6.23 -53.24
CA PHE A 153 58.10 6.89 -52.18
C PHE A 153 58.34 6.22 -50.83
N ASP A 154 58.78 6.98 -49.82
CA ASP A 154 59.00 6.44 -48.49
C ASP A 154 57.66 6.20 -47.76
N LEU A 155 57.37 4.93 -47.50
CA LEU A 155 56.16 4.48 -46.80
C LEU A 155 56.12 4.93 -45.33
N THR A 156 57.22 5.42 -44.76
CA THR A 156 57.21 5.97 -43.39
C THR A 156 56.35 7.22 -43.24
N TYR A 157 56.08 7.95 -44.33
CA TYR A 157 55.15 9.10 -44.35
C TYR A 157 53.68 8.69 -44.20
N LEU A 158 53.34 7.40 -44.29
CA LEU A 158 52.00 6.87 -44.03
C LEU A 158 51.79 6.47 -42.57
N TYR A 159 52.77 6.68 -41.69
CA TYR A 159 52.67 6.30 -40.29
C TYR A 159 51.83 7.26 -39.47
N PHE A 160 51.11 6.70 -38.50
CA PHE A 160 50.23 7.45 -37.60
C PHE A 160 50.98 8.50 -36.76
N GLU A 161 52.27 8.27 -36.48
CA GLU A 161 53.11 9.22 -35.73
C GLU A 161 53.23 10.58 -36.45
N ARG A 162 53.09 10.61 -37.79
CA ARG A 162 53.14 11.85 -38.59
C ARG A 162 51.90 12.74 -38.44
N LEU A 163 50.79 12.25 -37.86
CA LEU A 163 49.66 13.12 -37.52
C LEU A 163 50.02 14.20 -36.51
N PHE A 164 51.05 13.96 -35.68
CA PHE A 164 51.51 14.89 -34.63
C PHE A 164 52.77 15.66 -35.03
N ASP A 165 53.14 15.62 -36.32
CA ASP A 165 54.33 16.29 -36.82
C ASP A 165 54.01 17.74 -37.19
N PHE A 166 54.01 18.62 -36.20
CA PHE A 166 53.66 20.04 -36.39
C PHE A 166 54.78 20.87 -37.04
N SER A 167 55.99 20.32 -37.23
CA SER A 167 57.08 21.05 -37.88
C SER A 167 56.77 21.37 -39.35
N VAL A 168 55.85 20.62 -39.96
CA VAL A 168 55.38 20.76 -41.34
C VAL A 168 54.84 22.16 -41.67
N PHE A 169 54.29 22.87 -40.68
CA PHE A 169 53.84 24.26 -40.82
C PHE A 169 54.99 25.26 -40.96
N VAL A 170 56.19 24.92 -40.46
CA VAL A 170 57.39 25.75 -40.56
C VAL A 170 58.25 25.33 -41.76
N GLU A 171 58.35 24.02 -42.00
CA GLU A 171 59.18 23.46 -43.08
C GLU A 171 58.54 23.63 -44.46
N THR A 172 57.21 23.49 -44.56
CA THR A 172 56.48 23.57 -45.83
C THR A 172 55.20 24.41 -45.73
N PRO A 173 55.30 25.70 -45.36
CA PRO A 173 54.13 26.56 -45.14
C PRO A 173 53.26 26.74 -46.40
N ILE A 174 53.88 26.69 -47.58
CA ILE A 174 53.20 26.88 -48.88
C ILE A 174 52.16 25.78 -49.14
N LEU A 175 52.40 24.55 -48.66
CA LEU A 175 51.45 23.43 -48.77
C LEU A 175 50.56 23.32 -47.53
N ALA A 176 51.11 23.50 -46.33
CA ALA A 176 50.39 23.32 -45.07
C ALA A 176 49.27 24.36 -44.88
N ILE A 177 49.55 25.65 -45.13
CA ILE A 177 48.59 26.74 -44.83
C ILE A 177 47.33 26.65 -45.72
N PRO A 178 47.41 26.42 -47.05
CA PRO A 178 46.21 26.29 -47.88
C PRO A 178 45.36 25.05 -47.53
N ILE A 179 46.02 23.92 -47.20
CA ILE A 179 45.34 22.69 -46.78
C ILE A 179 44.62 22.92 -45.45
N GLU A 180 45.26 23.58 -44.50
CA GLU A 180 44.65 23.93 -43.20
C GLU A 180 43.42 24.82 -43.37
N ILE A 181 43.52 25.89 -44.17
CA ILE A 181 42.39 26.79 -44.43
C ILE A 181 41.22 26.02 -45.06
N LEU A 182 41.49 25.14 -46.01
CA LEU A 182 40.46 24.34 -46.68
C LEU A 182 39.79 23.36 -45.69
N LEU A 183 40.56 22.67 -44.86
CA LEU A 183 40.03 21.71 -43.90
C LEU A 183 39.29 22.39 -42.75
N CYS A 184 39.79 23.50 -42.20
CA CYS A 184 39.13 24.27 -41.14
C CYS A 184 37.82 24.91 -41.65
N THR A 185 37.78 25.40 -42.88
CA THR A 185 36.52 25.91 -43.47
C THR A 185 35.49 24.80 -43.67
N PHE A 186 35.92 23.61 -44.11
CA PHE A 186 35.05 22.43 -44.21
C PHE A 186 34.57 21.97 -42.81
N ALA A 187 35.47 21.90 -41.84
CA ALA A 187 35.20 21.54 -40.44
C ALA A 187 34.18 22.50 -39.79
N THR A 188 34.37 23.81 -39.95
CA THR A 188 33.45 24.84 -39.45
C THR A 188 32.09 24.75 -40.13
N LYS A 189 32.07 24.56 -41.46
CA LYS A 189 30.81 24.39 -42.23
C LYS A 189 30.06 23.14 -41.81
N ALA A 190 30.75 22.01 -41.62
CA ALA A 190 30.16 20.77 -41.13
C ALA A 190 29.59 20.94 -39.71
N SER A 191 30.32 21.64 -38.84
CA SER A 191 29.88 21.96 -37.48
C SER A 191 28.64 22.87 -37.48
N TRP A 192 28.60 23.86 -38.37
CA TRP A 192 27.46 24.77 -38.54
C TRP A 192 26.21 24.05 -39.03
N VAL A 193 26.34 23.21 -40.07
CA VAL A 193 25.22 22.41 -40.61
C VAL A 193 24.68 21.46 -39.54
N ASN A 194 25.56 20.79 -38.79
CA ASN A 194 25.14 19.92 -37.68
C ASN A 194 24.42 20.70 -36.58
N TRP A 195 24.95 21.87 -36.17
CA TRP A 195 24.31 22.71 -35.17
C TRP A 195 22.96 23.24 -35.66
N GLN A 196 22.84 23.76 -36.88
CA GLN A 196 21.54 24.19 -37.41
C GLN A 196 20.52 23.05 -37.44
N GLN A 197 20.95 21.85 -37.80
CA GLN A 197 20.09 20.68 -37.87
C GLN A 197 19.60 20.21 -36.49
N TYR A 198 20.41 20.38 -35.44
CA TYR A 198 20.14 19.81 -34.11
C TYR A 198 20.08 20.82 -32.96
N ARG A 199 20.17 22.13 -33.21
CA ARG A 199 20.07 23.15 -32.17
C ARG A 199 18.71 23.11 -31.51
N ASP A 200 18.71 23.27 -30.18
CA ASP A 200 17.48 23.43 -29.42
C ASP A 200 16.97 24.85 -29.63
N TYR A 201 15.68 24.97 -29.98
CA TYR A 201 14.97 26.26 -30.07
C TYR A 201 13.98 26.42 -28.90
N ASN A 202 14.04 25.51 -27.93
CA ASN A 202 13.08 25.28 -26.84
C ASN A 202 12.99 26.39 -25.77
N ASN A 203 13.10 27.66 -26.14
CA ASN A 203 12.92 28.77 -25.19
C ASN A 203 11.57 29.50 -25.35
N ASN A 204 10.68 29.11 -26.28
CA ASN A 204 9.38 29.78 -26.50
C ASN A 204 8.27 28.80 -26.97
N GLU A 205 8.08 27.67 -26.28
CA GLU A 205 6.91 26.80 -26.53
C GLU A 205 5.76 27.21 -25.59
N ALA A 206 4.54 27.34 -26.11
CA ALA A 206 3.34 27.62 -25.33
C ALA A 206 2.58 26.29 -25.13
N GLY A 207 2.59 25.75 -23.91
CA GLY A 207 1.96 24.47 -23.55
C GLY A 207 3.01 23.40 -23.20
N ASP A 208 3.43 23.37 -21.93
CA ASP A 208 4.60 22.64 -21.44
C ASP A 208 4.25 21.48 -20.48
N ASP A 209 3.09 20.83 -20.65
CA ASP A 209 2.80 19.63 -19.86
C ASP A 209 3.87 18.56 -20.14
N GLN A 210 4.54 18.11 -19.08
CA GLN A 210 5.63 17.13 -19.18
C GLN A 210 5.49 16.02 -18.14
N PHE A 211 6.20 14.92 -18.35
CA PHE A 211 6.31 13.89 -17.33
C PHE A 211 7.43 14.22 -16.34
N ALA A 212 7.22 13.85 -15.07
CA ALA A 212 8.23 13.94 -14.04
C ALA A 212 9.50 13.18 -14.45
N THR A 213 10.64 13.84 -14.28
CA THR A 213 11.95 13.28 -14.55
C THR A 213 12.37 12.30 -13.45
N LEU A 214 13.28 11.38 -13.80
CA LEU A 214 13.83 10.42 -12.84
C LEU A 214 14.58 11.11 -11.68
N LYS A 215 15.12 12.32 -11.90
CA LYS A 215 15.77 13.11 -10.85
C LYS A 215 14.73 13.67 -9.87
N GLU A 216 13.62 14.19 -10.38
CA GLU A 216 12.51 14.69 -9.55
C GLU A 216 11.88 13.57 -8.71
N ILE A 217 11.60 12.41 -9.31
CA ILE A 217 11.07 11.25 -8.56
C ILE A 217 11.98 10.90 -7.38
N LYS A 218 13.31 10.90 -7.61
CA LYS A 218 14.30 10.61 -6.56
C LYS A 218 14.35 11.63 -5.44
N HIS A 219 14.11 12.89 -5.74
CA HIS A 219 14.09 13.96 -4.74
C HIS A 219 12.74 14.05 -4.01
N GLN A 220 11.66 13.61 -4.64
CA GLN A 220 10.29 13.77 -4.13
C GLN A 220 9.78 12.59 -3.31
N TYR A 221 10.35 11.39 -3.46
CA TYR A 221 9.86 10.16 -2.83
C TYR A 221 10.96 9.40 -2.12
N VAL A 222 10.59 8.72 -1.03
CA VAL A 222 11.52 7.91 -0.23
C VAL A 222 11.84 6.62 -0.97
N ALA A 223 13.14 6.36 -1.17
CA ALA A 223 13.61 5.11 -1.78
C ALA A 223 13.75 4.02 -0.71
N ILE A 224 13.06 2.91 -0.89
CA ILE A 224 13.15 1.71 -0.05
C ILE A 224 13.66 0.52 -0.87
N PRO A 225 14.41 -0.41 -0.26
CA PRO A 225 14.77 -1.67 -0.91
C PRO A 225 13.53 -2.40 -1.44
N ASP A 226 13.67 -3.07 -2.57
CA ASP A 226 12.59 -3.81 -3.23
C ASP A 226 12.04 -4.99 -2.42
N ARG A 227 12.84 -5.66 -1.59
CA ARG A 227 12.40 -6.80 -0.75
C ARG A 227 13.25 -7.03 0.50
N VAL A 228 12.81 -7.98 1.32
CA VAL A 228 13.46 -8.56 2.53
C VAL A 228 13.68 -7.59 3.70
N GLU A 229 14.35 -6.46 3.48
CA GLU A 229 14.74 -5.54 4.56
C GLU A 229 13.56 -4.69 5.03
N LYS A 230 13.34 -4.62 6.35
CA LYS A 230 12.47 -3.59 6.95
C LYS A 230 13.06 -2.21 6.69
N TYR A 231 12.19 -1.21 6.52
CA TYR A 231 12.61 0.17 6.32
C TYR A 231 12.05 1.09 7.40
N LYS A 232 12.80 2.15 7.71
CA LYS A 232 12.43 3.14 8.71
C LYS A 232 11.29 4.03 8.23
N GLY A 233 10.42 4.41 9.17
CA GLY A 233 9.29 5.29 8.92
C GLY A 233 7.97 4.55 8.77
N VAL A 234 6.98 5.27 8.26
CA VAL A 234 5.61 4.79 8.11
C VAL A 234 5.45 4.11 6.75
N SER A 235 4.51 3.18 6.67
CA SER A 235 4.06 2.61 5.40
C SER A 235 3.71 3.67 4.35
N GLY A 236 3.81 3.30 3.07
CA GLY A 236 3.49 4.18 1.96
C GLY A 236 3.07 3.41 0.71
N VAL A 237 2.62 4.16 -0.29
CA VAL A 237 2.19 3.62 -1.58
C VAL A 237 3.35 3.62 -2.55
N PRO A 238 3.67 2.50 -3.23
CA PRO A 238 4.67 2.50 -4.29
C PRO A 238 4.22 3.38 -5.45
N VAL A 239 5.07 4.29 -5.90
CA VAL A 239 4.81 5.16 -7.06
C VAL A 239 5.71 4.87 -8.25
N ALA A 240 6.90 4.31 -8.02
CA ALA A 240 7.82 3.91 -9.07
C ALA A 240 8.79 2.84 -8.55
N HIS A 241 9.38 2.06 -9.45
CA HIS A 241 10.47 1.15 -9.11
C HIS A 241 11.68 1.43 -10.00
N ILE A 242 12.86 1.62 -9.39
CA ILE A 242 14.10 1.86 -10.12
C ILE A 242 15.08 0.74 -9.84
N LYS A 243 15.58 0.14 -10.92
CA LYS A 243 16.50 -1.00 -10.87
C LYS A 243 17.90 -0.59 -10.41
N ALA A 244 18.54 -1.45 -9.62
CA ALA A 244 19.91 -1.25 -9.17
C ALA A 244 20.91 -1.52 -10.30
N LYS A 245 22.07 -0.87 -10.26
CA LYS A 245 23.16 -1.08 -11.22
C LYS A 245 24.12 -2.19 -10.75
N ASN A 246 23.56 -3.31 -10.31
CA ASN A 246 24.27 -4.51 -9.87
C ASN A 246 23.79 -5.74 -10.66
N ILE A 247 24.35 -6.91 -10.36
CA ILE A 247 24.04 -8.17 -11.06
C ILE A 247 22.55 -8.51 -10.92
N GLN A 248 21.97 -8.32 -9.74
CA GLN A 248 20.57 -8.62 -9.44
C GLN A 248 19.61 -7.69 -10.19
N GLY A 249 19.89 -6.38 -10.22
CA GLY A 249 19.13 -5.44 -11.03
C GLY A 249 19.27 -5.67 -12.53
N PHE A 250 20.42 -6.19 -12.98
CA PHE A 250 20.62 -6.63 -14.36
C PHE A 250 19.81 -7.90 -14.68
N GLN A 251 19.79 -8.89 -13.79
CA GLN A 251 18.97 -10.10 -13.92
C GLN A 251 17.47 -9.75 -13.98
N LEU A 252 17.01 -8.86 -13.10
CA LEU A 252 15.64 -8.34 -13.13
C LEU A 252 15.34 -7.61 -14.44
N SER A 253 16.28 -6.80 -14.93
CA SER A 253 16.14 -6.13 -16.24
C SER A 253 15.99 -7.13 -17.38
N ALA A 254 16.77 -8.22 -17.38
CA ALA A 254 16.69 -9.27 -18.39
C ALA A 254 15.34 -10.03 -18.32
N LEU A 255 14.84 -10.30 -17.12
CA LEU A 255 13.53 -10.92 -16.89
C LEU A 255 12.39 -10.03 -17.41
N MET A 256 12.42 -8.73 -17.11
CA MET A 256 11.41 -7.77 -17.59
C MET A 256 11.43 -7.63 -19.12
N LEU A 257 12.61 -7.52 -19.73
CA LEU A 257 12.73 -7.24 -21.17
C LEU A 257 12.49 -8.45 -22.06
N TYR A 258 12.91 -9.65 -21.63
CA TYR A 258 12.96 -10.84 -22.49
C TYR A 258 12.18 -12.03 -21.94
N ASN A 259 11.68 -11.97 -20.69
CA ASN A 259 11.04 -13.09 -20.00
C ASN A 259 11.85 -14.41 -20.09
N ASN A 260 13.19 -14.31 -20.24
CA ASN A 260 14.04 -15.45 -20.52
C ASN A 260 14.45 -16.14 -19.21
N LYS A 261 13.63 -17.12 -18.80
CA LYS A 261 13.82 -17.89 -17.57
C LYS A 261 15.12 -18.69 -17.55
N LYS A 262 15.62 -19.17 -18.71
CA LYS A 262 16.86 -19.95 -18.78
C LYS A 262 18.08 -19.10 -18.44
N PHE A 263 18.17 -17.89 -19.00
CA PHE A 263 19.26 -16.97 -18.70
C PHE A 263 19.22 -16.51 -17.23
N ALA A 264 18.02 -16.17 -16.73
CA ALA A 264 17.86 -15.79 -15.33
C ALA A 264 18.27 -16.92 -14.37
N LYS A 265 17.98 -18.18 -14.73
CA LYS A 265 18.40 -19.35 -13.96
C LYS A 265 19.92 -19.51 -13.94
N VAL A 266 20.58 -19.43 -15.10
CA VAL A 266 22.05 -19.52 -15.19
C VAL A 266 22.73 -18.41 -14.38
N MET A 267 22.22 -17.19 -14.46
CA MET A 267 22.73 -16.07 -13.65
C MET A 267 22.51 -16.29 -12.15
N GLY A 268 21.35 -16.85 -11.75
CA GLY A 268 21.07 -17.21 -10.36
C GLY A 268 21.99 -18.32 -9.82
N GLU A 269 22.26 -19.36 -10.63
CA GLU A 269 23.21 -20.42 -10.27
C GLU A 269 24.65 -19.89 -10.13
N MET A 270 25.04 -18.90 -10.94
CA MET A 270 26.31 -18.20 -10.80
C MET A 270 26.36 -17.34 -9.53
N GLU A 271 25.26 -16.69 -9.17
CA GLU A 271 25.12 -15.85 -7.98
C GLU A 271 25.22 -16.66 -6.68
N GLU A 272 24.53 -17.81 -6.63
CA GLU A 272 24.58 -18.75 -5.51
C GLU A 272 26.00 -19.29 -5.31
N LYS A 273 26.67 -19.67 -6.40
CA LYS A 273 28.09 -20.07 -6.38
C LYS A 273 29.04 -18.95 -5.94
N ALA A 274 28.69 -17.69 -6.25
CA ALA A 274 29.46 -16.51 -5.86
C ALA A 274 29.14 -15.98 -4.46
N ARG A 275 28.18 -16.59 -3.72
CA ARG A 275 27.66 -16.11 -2.42
C ARG A 275 27.18 -14.65 -2.46
N LEU A 276 26.67 -14.20 -3.59
CA LEU A 276 26.10 -12.86 -3.76
C LEU A 276 24.60 -12.81 -3.44
N SER A 277 24.04 -13.86 -2.85
CA SER A 277 22.64 -13.93 -2.42
C SER A 277 22.36 -12.89 -1.33
N GLY A 278 21.53 -11.89 -1.62
CA GLY A 278 21.08 -10.86 -0.66
C GLY A 278 21.18 -9.41 -1.13
N TYR A 279 21.73 -9.13 -2.32
CA TYR A 279 21.73 -7.76 -2.85
C TYR A 279 20.38 -7.39 -3.49
N LYS A 280 20.00 -6.13 -3.31
CA LYS A 280 18.74 -5.51 -3.78
C LYS A 280 18.71 -5.47 -5.31
N ALA A 281 17.63 -5.92 -5.94
CA ALA A 281 17.51 -5.82 -7.40
C ALA A 281 17.06 -4.42 -7.84
N GLY A 282 16.44 -3.66 -6.93
CA GLY A 282 16.04 -2.28 -7.14
C GLY A 282 15.54 -1.60 -5.87
N TYR A 283 14.90 -0.45 -6.08
CA TYR A 283 14.30 0.37 -5.05
C TYR A 283 12.90 0.80 -5.46
N TYR A 284 11.93 0.60 -4.57
CA TYR A 284 10.64 1.26 -4.69
C TYR A 284 10.74 2.68 -4.16
N TYR A 285 10.13 3.61 -4.88
CA TYR A 285 9.90 4.97 -4.43
C TYR A 285 8.49 5.02 -3.89
N ILE A 286 8.32 5.43 -2.63
CA ILE A 286 7.05 5.36 -1.94
C ILE A 286 6.55 6.76 -1.54
N GLU A 287 5.24 6.95 -1.61
CA GLU A 287 4.53 8.08 -1.04
C GLU A 287 4.06 7.72 0.37
N GLN A 288 4.67 8.32 1.39
CA GLN A 288 4.38 8.06 2.80
C GLN A 288 3.30 8.99 3.38
N GLN A 289 2.91 10.04 2.64
CA GLN A 289 1.80 10.89 3.03
C GLN A 289 0.48 10.11 3.02
N THR A 290 -0.45 10.50 3.88
CA THR A 290 -1.82 9.98 3.89
C THR A 290 -2.54 10.49 2.65
N ILE A 291 -2.63 9.65 1.62
CA ILE A 291 -3.28 9.97 0.34
C ILE A 291 -4.15 8.82 -0.17
N ASN A 292 -5.28 9.15 -0.80
CA ASN A 292 -6.10 8.15 -1.49
C ASN A 292 -5.58 7.90 -2.90
N VAL A 293 -5.66 6.64 -3.34
CA VAL A 293 -5.12 6.19 -4.61
C VAL A 293 -6.18 5.38 -5.36
N LEU A 294 -6.38 5.71 -6.64
CA LEU A 294 -7.23 4.95 -7.56
C LEU A 294 -6.40 4.47 -8.75
N LEU A 295 -6.33 3.15 -8.95
CA LEU A 295 -5.60 2.54 -10.06
C LEU A 295 -6.57 1.79 -10.99
N VAL A 296 -6.47 2.09 -12.29
CA VAL A 296 -7.33 1.52 -13.32
C VAL A 296 -6.55 0.49 -14.14
N GLY A 297 -7.03 -0.75 -14.14
CA GLY A 297 -6.41 -1.87 -14.84
C GLY A 297 -7.38 -3.00 -15.14
N THR A 298 -7.57 -3.33 -16.42
CA THR A 298 -8.41 -4.46 -16.85
C THR A 298 -7.82 -5.80 -16.41
N THR A 299 -8.61 -6.87 -16.46
CA THR A 299 -8.15 -8.23 -16.13
C THR A 299 -6.94 -8.61 -17.01
N ARG A 300 -5.93 -9.25 -16.41
CA ARG A 300 -4.63 -9.59 -17.05
C ARG A 300 -3.74 -8.39 -17.45
N SER A 301 -4.06 -7.16 -17.02
CA SER A 301 -3.16 -6.01 -17.17
C SER A 301 -1.89 -6.07 -16.30
N GLY A 302 -1.85 -6.98 -15.31
CA GLY A 302 -0.78 -7.05 -14.31
C GLY A 302 -1.05 -6.24 -13.04
N LYS A 303 -2.24 -5.65 -12.89
CA LYS A 303 -2.68 -4.91 -11.69
C LYS A 303 -2.40 -5.64 -10.37
N GLY A 304 -2.90 -6.87 -10.21
CA GLY A 304 -2.67 -7.66 -9.00
C GLY A 304 -1.19 -7.99 -8.76
N GLU A 305 -0.51 -8.44 -9.82
CA GLU A 305 0.90 -8.88 -9.76
C GLU A 305 1.89 -7.73 -9.53
N ALA A 306 1.70 -6.55 -10.12
CA ALA A 306 2.65 -5.45 -10.04
C ALA A 306 2.33 -4.42 -8.94
N TRP A 307 1.06 -4.23 -8.58
CA TRP A 307 0.62 -3.13 -7.71
C TRP A 307 0.01 -3.59 -6.40
N VAL A 308 -0.96 -4.51 -6.42
CA VAL A 308 -1.62 -4.98 -5.18
C VAL A 308 -0.61 -5.68 -4.29
N ASN A 309 0.10 -6.67 -4.85
CA ASN A 309 1.08 -7.45 -4.11
C ASN A 309 2.27 -6.59 -3.65
N SER A 310 2.83 -5.77 -4.53
CA SER A 310 3.92 -4.86 -4.13
C SER A 310 3.47 -3.88 -3.04
N SER A 311 2.22 -3.44 -3.04
CA SER A 311 1.70 -2.57 -1.99
C SER A 311 1.60 -3.30 -0.64
N ILE A 312 1.04 -4.52 -0.59
CA ILE A 312 1.00 -5.33 0.65
C ILE A 312 2.42 -5.56 1.17
N GLU A 313 3.34 -5.91 0.28
CA GLU A 313 4.75 -6.14 0.58
C GLU A 313 5.39 -4.91 1.23
N VAL A 314 5.25 -3.75 0.57
CA VAL A 314 5.83 -2.46 1.01
C VAL A 314 5.21 -1.99 2.32
N ILE A 315 3.89 -2.06 2.46
CA ILE A 315 3.18 -1.55 3.64
C ILE A 315 3.59 -2.34 4.89
N THR A 316 3.71 -3.66 4.76
CA THR A 316 3.92 -4.56 5.90
C THR A 316 5.39 -4.68 6.34
N ARG A 317 6.34 -4.12 5.56
CA ARG A 317 7.77 -4.02 5.93
C ARG A 317 8.15 -2.76 6.69
N ALA A 318 7.27 -1.77 6.76
CA ALA A 318 7.54 -0.55 7.51
C ALA A 318 7.84 -0.85 8.99
N GLU A 319 8.70 -0.04 9.60
CA GLU A 319 8.96 -0.09 11.04
C GLU A 319 7.69 0.19 11.86
N ASP A 320 6.85 1.12 11.37
CA ASP A 320 5.48 1.35 11.86
C ASP A 320 4.44 0.85 10.83
N PRO A 321 4.07 -0.44 10.89
CA PRO A 321 3.17 -1.05 9.92
C PRO A 321 1.72 -0.62 10.11
N SER A 322 1.02 -0.38 8.99
CA SER A 322 -0.43 -0.15 8.99
C SER A 322 -1.21 -1.42 9.26
N SER A 323 -2.38 -1.27 9.89
CA SER A 323 -3.44 -2.28 9.82
C SER A 323 -4.03 -2.29 8.42
N LEU A 324 -4.38 -3.48 7.92
CA LEU A 324 -4.87 -3.70 6.56
C LEU A 324 -6.32 -4.18 6.58
N VAL A 325 -7.13 -3.61 5.69
CA VAL A 325 -8.45 -4.13 5.33
C VAL A 325 -8.43 -4.39 3.83
N ILE A 326 -8.41 -5.67 3.45
CA ILE A 326 -8.17 -6.13 2.09
C ILE A 326 -9.45 -6.77 1.55
N ALA A 327 -10.00 -6.20 0.47
CA ALA A 327 -11.06 -6.87 -0.27
C ALA A 327 -10.45 -7.80 -1.31
N ASP A 328 -10.61 -9.10 -1.06
CA ASP A 328 -10.04 -10.18 -1.86
C ASP A 328 -11.14 -11.20 -2.19
N PRO A 329 -11.95 -10.95 -3.25
CA PRO A 329 -13.08 -11.82 -3.61
C PRO A 329 -12.69 -13.28 -3.81
N LYS A 330 -11.45 -13.55 -4.20
CA LYS A 330 -10.94 -14.91 -4.44
C LYS A 330 -10.21 -15.51 -3.25
N LEU A 331 -9.83 -14.68 -2.29
CA LEU A 331 -8.95 -15.02 -1.17
C LEU A 331 -7.56 -15.52 -1.60
N GLU A 332 -7.14 -15.20 -2.84
CA GLU A 332 -5.82 -15.56 -3.39
C GLU A 332 -4.69 -14.77 -2.71
N LEU A 333 -4.94 -13.51 -2.36
CA LEU A 333 -3.98 -12.67 -1.62
C LEU A 333 -3.82 -13.19 -0.20
N ASN A 334 -4.90 -13.60 0.46
CA ASN A 334 -4.82 -14.21 1.78
C ASN A 334 -3.93 -15.47 1.76
N GLN A 335 -4.23 -16.44 0.88
CA GLN A 335 -3.44 -17.67 0.74
C GLN A 335 -1.96 -17.40 0.57
N MET A 336 -1.66 -16.45 -0.31
CA MET A 336 -0.28 -16.17 -0.70
C MET A 336 0.49 -15.37 0.36
N THR A 337 -0.17 -14.52 1.15
CA THR A 337 0.50 -13.59 2.06
C THR A 337 0.39 -13.98 3.53
N TYR A 338 -0.52 -14.89 3.91
CA TYR A 338 -0.81 -15.28 5.30
C TYR A 338 0.45 -15.56 6.13
N LYS A 339 1.28 -16.52 5.69
CA LYS A 339 2.50 -16.93 6.42
C LYS A 339 3.47 -15.76 6.61
N THR A 340 3.61 -14.92 5.59
CA THR A 340 4.51 -13.77 5.62
C THR A 340 3.99 -12.66 6.54
N LEU A 341 2.69 -12.41 6.54
CA LEU A 341 2.07 -11.47 7.48
C LEU A 341 2.18 -11.96 8.93
N ARG A 342 1.92 -13.24 9.21
CA ARG A 342 2.10 -13.84 10.54
C ARG A 342 3.54 -13.71 11.03
N LYS A 343 4.54 -14.04 10.18
CA LYS A 343 5.98 -13.83 10.49
C LYS A 343 6.33 -12.37 10.76
N ARG A 344 5.63 -11.42 10.12
CA ARG A 344 5.79 -9.97 10.35
C ARG A 344 5.04 -9.48 11.60
N GLY A 345 4.34 -10.36 12.32
CA GLY A 345 3.66 -10.07 13.58
C GLY A 345 2.23 -9.55 13.44
N TYR A 346 1.61 -9.69 12.27
CA TYR A 346 0.21 -9.34 12.07
C TYR A 346 -0.73 -10.37 12.71
N ASP A 347 -1.82 -9.88 13.28
CA ASP A 347 -3.00 -10.71 13.49
C ASP A 347 -3.80 -10.77 12.18
N VAL A 348 -3.84 -11.95 11.55
CA VAL A 348 -4.41 -12.15 10.23
C VAL A 348 -5.76 -12.82 10.36
N GLN A 349 -6.80 -12.13 9.89
CA GLN A 349 -8.19 -12.49 10.05
C GLN A 349 -8.86 -12.56 8.68
N VAL A 350 -9.78 -13.51 8.52
CA VAL A 350 -10.41 -13.79 7.23
C VAL A 350 -11.91 -13.84 7.41
N MET A 351 -12.63 -12.93 6.75
CA MET A 351 -14.08 -12.99 6.63
C MET A 351 -14.43 -13.64 5.30
N SER A 352 -14.79 -14.93 5.33
CA SER A 352 -15.11 -15.71 4.13
C SER A 352 -16.60 -16.04 4.07
N PHE A 353 -17.28 -15.55 3.04
CA PHE A 353 -18.64 -15.98 2.72
C PHE A 353 -18.69 -17.19 1.77
N LYS A 354 -17.52 -17.72 1.38
CA LYS A 354 -17.41 -18.98 0.64
C LYS A 354 -17.45 -20.17 1.59
N ASP A 355 -16.58 -20.13 2.59
CA ASP A 355 -16.43 -21.17 3.62
C ASP A 355 -16.69 -20.53 4.99
N MET A 356 -17.97 -20.36 5.32
CA MET A 356 -18.38 -19.60 6.50
C MET A 356 -17.95 -20.28 7.81
N ASP A 357 -17.81 -21.60 7.85
CA ASP A 357 -17.31 -22.31 9.03
C ASP A 357 -15.83 -22.03 9.31
N PHE A 358 -15.06 -21.60 8.29
CA PHE A 358 -13.65 -21.22 8.42
C PHE A 358 -13.47 -19.73 8.15
N SER A 359 -14.23 -18.92 8.89
CA SER A 359 -14.25 -17.47 8.82
C SER A 359 -14.15 -16.88 10.24
N MET A 360 -13.79 -15.60 10.35
CA MET A 360 -14.07 -14.83 11.56
C MET A 360 -15.59 -14.61 11.70
N SER A 361 -16.05 -14.43 12.94
CA SER A 361 -17.42 -14.04 13.25
C SER A 361 -17.55 -12.53 13.33
N TYR A 362 -18.69 -12.00 12.88
CA TYR A 362 -19.01 -10.57 12.95
C TYR A 362 -20.49 -10.38 13.25
N ASN A 363 -20.80 -9.94 14.47
CA ASN A 363 -22.15 -9.55 14.86
C ASN A 363 -22.38 -8.07 14.53
N PRO A 364 -23.30 -7.71 13.62
CA PRO A 364 -23.58 -6.32 13.28
C PRO A 364 -24.03 -5.44 14.47
N PHE A 365 -24.53 -6.06 15.54
CA PHE A 365 -24.92 -5.36 16.77
C PHE A 365 -23.78 -5.24 17.79
N ALA A 366 -22.56 -5.74 17.52
CA ALA A 366 -21.47 -5.74 18.50
C ALA A 366 -21.19 -4.35 19.10
N LEU A 367 -21.08 -3.32 18.26
CA LEU A 367 -20.88 -1.94 18.72
C LEU A 367 -22.08 -1.42 19.52
N ALA A 368 -23.31 -1.77 19.10
CA ALA A 368 -24.52 -1.38 19.83
C ALA A 368 -24.60 -2.07 21.21
N ILE A 369 -24.19 -3.34 21.30
CA ILE A 369 -24.10 -4.09 22.56
C ILE A 369 -23.07 -3.44 23.49
N GLU A 370 -21.89 -3.07 22.99
CA GLU A 370 -20.86 -2.37 23.79
C GLU A 370 -21.34 -1.00 24.28
N ALA A 371 -22.03 -0.23 23.42
CA ALA A 371 -22.65 1.03 23.82
C ALA A 371 -23.78 0.82 24.86
N ALA A 372 -24.58 -0.23 24.71
CA ALA A 372 -25.66 -0.56 25.64
C ALA A 372 -25.13 -0.97 27.01
N LYS A 373 -24.05 -1.77 27.08
CA LYS A 373 -23.35 -2.12 28.32
C LYS A 373 -22.84 -0.88 29.08
N LYS A 374 -22.48 0.17 28.35
CA LYS A 374 -22.05 1.46 28.92
C LYS A 374 -23.22 2.38 29.28
N GLY A 375 -24.44 2.09 28.83
CA GLY A 375 -25.63 2.92 29.04
C GLY A 375 -25.77 4.09 28.06
N TYR A 376 -25.14 4.03 26.88
CA TYR A 376 -25.23 5.10 25.87
C TYR A 376 -26.46 4.92 24.96
N TYR A 377 -27.64 5.27 25.46
CA TYR A 377 -28.92 5.07 24.77
C TYR A 377 -28.96 5.66 23.34
N GLU A 378 -28.57 6.93 23.16
CA GLU A 378 -28.57 7.58 21.85
C GLU A 378 -27.62 6.92 20.85
N GLN A 379 -26.44 6.48 21.32
CA GLN A 379 -25.48 5.76 20.48
C GLN A 379 -26.02 4.39 20.06
N VAL A 380 -26.71 3.68 20.96
CA VAL A 380 -27.38 2.42 20.65
C VAL A 380 -28.40 2.64 19.54
N GLN A 381 -29.22 3.69 19.61
CA GLN A 381 -30.20 4.00 18.55
C GLN A 381 -29.53 4.24 17.20
N ALA A 382 -28.47 5.06 17.18
CA ALA A 382 -27.75 5.38 15.96
C ALA A 382 -27.08 4.14 15.33
N LEU A 383 -26.48 3.28 16.15
CA LEU A 383 -25.80 2.06 15.71
C LEU A 383 -26.79 1.02 15.20
N VAL A 384 -27.92 0.81 15.90
CA VAL A 384 -28.99 -0.09 15.45
C VAL A 384 -29.60 0.43 14.14
N ASN A 385 -29.84 1.75 14.03
CA ASN A 385 -30.34 2.35 12.81
C ASN A 385 -29.38 2.16 11.64
N SER A 386 -28.06 2.34 11.85
CA SER A 386 -27.03 2.09 10.83
C SER A 386 -27.08 0.65 10.29
N VAL A 387 -27.27 -0.35 11.16
CA VAL A 387 -27.45 -1.75 10.74
C VAL A 387 -28.69 -1.92 9.86
N SER A 388 -29.82 -1.37 10.28
CA SER A 388 -31.08 -1.49 9.54
C SER A 388 -31.04 -0.77 8.19
N GLU A 389 -30.45 0.43 8.14
CA GLU A 389 -30.30 1.21 6.90
C GLU A 389 -29.40 0.48 5.91
N ALA A 390 -28.32 -0.16 6.35
CA ALA A 390 -27.45 -0.92 5.47
C ALA A 390 -28.13 -2.16 4.86
N ILE A 391 -29.18 -2.70 5.51
CA ILE A 391 -29.94 -3.84 5.02
C ILE A 391 -31.05 -3.38 4.07
N TYR A 392 -31.79 -2.33 4.42
CA TYR A 392 -33.03 -1.96 3.72
C TYR A 392 -32.90 -0.77 2.75
N ARG A 393 -31.96 0.16 2.97
CA ARG A 393 -31.86 1.37 2.14
C ARG A 393 -31.19 1.07 0.81
N SER A 394 -31.85 1.42 -0.30
CA SER A 394 -31.23 1.36 -1.63
C SER A 394 -30.20 2.49 -1.82
N PRO A 395 -29.00 2.20 -2.40
CA PRO A 395 -28.02 3.23 -2.74
C PRO A 395 -28.47 4.15 -3.87
N LYS A 396 -29.42 3.71 -4.72
CA LYS A 396 -30.08 4.57 -5.71
C LYS A 396 -31.38 5.10 -5.08
N ARG A 397 -31.50 6.42 -4.93
CA ARG A 397 -32.71 7.05 -4.42
C ARG A 397 -33.90 6.69 -5.31
N THR A 398 -34.78 5.87 -4.79
CA THR A 398 -36.07 5.50 -5.37
C THR A 398 -37.15 6.27 -4.64
N GLY A 399 -37.84 7.20 -5.33
CA GLY A 399 -38.97 7.92 -4.73
C GLY A 399 -40.25 7.09 -4.74
N GLY A 400 -41.22 7.48 -3.91
CA GLY A 400 -42.58 6.92 -3.93
C GLY A 400 -42.83 5.81 -2.90
N SER A 401 -43.64 4.81 -3.25
CA SER A 401 -44.09 3.74 -2.33
C SER A 401 -42.96 2.88 -1.78
N GLN A 402 -41.86 2.72 -2.51
CA GLN A 402 -40.70 1.95 -2.05
C GLN A 402 -40.03 2.60 -0.84
N GLU A 403 -39.85 3.92 -0.84
CA GLU A 403 -39.24 4.66 0.28
C GLU A 403 -40.07 4.50 1.56
N TYR A 404 -41.41 4.47 1.44
CA TYR A 404 -42.31 4.21 2.55
C TYR A 404 -42.09 2.82 3.16
N PHE A 405 -42.03 1.75 2.35
CA PHE A 405 -41.78 0.40 2.86
C PHE A 405 -40.38 0.23 3.45
N GLU A 406 -39.37 0.88 2.87
CA GLU A 406 -38.00 0.91 3.42
C GLU A 406 -37.98 1.54 4.82
N ASN A 407 -38.54 2.74 4.97
CA ASN A 407 -38.59 3.47 6.25
C ASN A 407 -39.39 2.70 7.33
N THR A 408 -40.49 2.05 6.93
CA THR A 408 -41.33 1.28 7.86
C THR A 408 -40.64 -0.01 8.30
N SER A 409 -39.94 -0.70 7.39
CA SER A 409 -39.13 -1.90 7.70
C SER A 409 -37.95 -1.57 8.61
N ILE A 410 -37.27 -0.44 8.38
CA ILE A 410 -36.21 0.09 9.25
C ILE A 410 -36.73 0.31 10.68
N SER A 411 -37.86 1.00 10.81
CA SER A 411 -38.46 1.30 12.11
C SER A 411 -38.84 0.03 12.88
N LEU A 412 -39.48 -0.94 12.20
CA LEU A 412 -39.85 -2.21 12.81
C LEU A 412 -38.63 -3.06 13.21
N PHE A 413 -37.59 -3.11 12.36
CA PHE A 413 -36.34 -3.78 12.68
C PHE A 413 -35.67 -3.17 13.92
N ASN A 414 -35.58 -1.84 13.97
CA ASN A 414 -35.02 -1.12 15.11
C ASN A 414 -35.81 -1.40 16.39
N ALA A 415 -37.14 -1.44 16.32
CA ALA A 415 -38.00 -1.75 17.45
C ALA A 415 -37.69 -3.12 18.06
N ILE A 416 -37.62 -4.17 17.23
CA ILE A 416 -37.34 -5.54 17.69
C ILE A 416 -35.89 -5.64 18.20
N ALA A 417 -34.92 -5.06 17.49
CA ALA A 417 -33.52 -5.09 17.89
C ALA A 417 -33.28 -4.39 19.25
N ILE A 418 -33.88 -3.22 19.47
CA ILE A 418 -33.79 -2.50 20.75
C ILE A 418 -34.55 -3.26 21.85
N ALA A 419 -35.69 -3.88 21.55
CA ALA A 419 -36.39 -4.73 22.51
C ALA A 419 -35.55 -5.94 22.95
N LEU A 420 -34.76 -6.54 22.05
CA LEU A 420 -33.79 -7.58 22.40
C LEU A 420 -32.66 -7.07 23.28
N ILE A 421 -32.18 -5.83 23.05
CA ILE A 421 -31.19 -5.17 23.90
C ILE A 421 -31.74 -4.90 25.30
N ASP A 422 -32.97 -4.39 25.43
CA ASP A 422 -33.63 -4.19 26.73
C ASP A 422 -33.73 -5.53 27.50
N ARG A 423 -34.18 -6.57 26.81
CA ARG A 423 -34.28 -7.93 27.36
C ARG A 423 -32.92 -8.42 27.88
N ALA A 424 -31.86 -8.24 27.10
CA ALA A 424 -30.51 -8.66 27.48
C ALA A 424 -29.99 -7.86 28.69
N ALA A 425 -30.26 -6.55 28.74
CA ALA A 425 -29.88 -5.70 29.87
C ALA A 425 -30.57 -6.13 31.18
N GLU A 426 -31.88 -6.43 31.16
CA GLU A 426 -32.62 -6.91 32.33
C GLU A 426 -32.21 -8.33 32.75
N ALA A 427 -31.99 -9.23 31.80
CA ALA A 427 -31.54 -10.59 32.09
C ALA A 427 -30.14 -10.60 32.73
N MET A 428 -29.25 -9.70 32.31
CA MET A 428 -27.94 -9.52 32.96
C MET A 428 -28.10 -9.10 34.43
N GLN A 429 -29.01 -8.16 34.73
CA GLN A 429 -29.32 -7.77 36.11
C GLN A 429 -29.93 -8.92 36.92
N ALA A 430 -30.61 -9.85 36.26
CA ALA A 430 -31.15 -11.07 36.86
C ALA A 430 -30.09 -12.15 37.18
N GLY A 431 -28.82 -11.93 36.81
CA GLY A 431 -27.72 -12.88 36.99
C GLY A 431 -27.49 -13.83 35.82
N GLU A 432 -27.92 -13.46 34.60
CA GLU A 432 -27.62 -14.21 33.37
C GLU A 432 -26.41 -13.61 32.64
N ASP A 433 -25.23 -14.18 32.88
CA ASP A 433 -23.95 -13.65 32.37
C ASP A 433 -23.85 -13.59 30.83
N ASP A 434 -24.57 -14.47 30.11
CA ASP A 434 -24.55 -14.58 28.64
C ASP A 434 -25.74 -13.90 27.96
N ALA A 435 -26.53 -13.10 28.69
CA ALA A 435 -27.74 -12.47 28.16
C ALA A 435 -27.47 -11.67 26.87
N TRP A 436 -26.31 -11.01 26.78
CA TRP A 436 -25.90 -10.22 25.61
C TRP A 436 -25.63 -11.05 24.36
N ASP A 437 -25.26 -12.33 24.48
CA ASP A 437 -24.96 -13.21 23.34
C ASP A 437 -26.23 -13.55 22.52
N THR A 438 -27.40 -13.30 23.10
CA THR A 438 -28.69 -13.48 22.44
C THR A 438 -29.09 -12.30 21.53
N VAL A 439 -28.37 -11.18 21.56
CA VAL A 439 -28.67 -10.01 20.71
C VAL A 439 -28.09 -10.26 19.32
N THR A 440 -28.88 -10.91 18.46
CA THR A 440 -28.48 -11.34 17.11
C THR A 440 -29.57 -11.04 16.09
N ILE A 441 -29.19 -10.85 14.82
CA ILE A 441 -30.17 -10.68 13.74
C ILE A 441 -31.05 -11.92 13.59
N ARG A 442 -30.52 -13.13 13.80
CA ARG A 442 -31.33 -14.37 13.80
C ARG A 442 -32.51 -14.24 14.77
N ASN A 443 -32.28 -13.79 16.00
CA ASN A 443 -33.33 -13.62 16.99
C ASN A 443 -34.32 -12.50 16.62
N VAL A 444 -33.87 -11.44 15.92
CA VAL A 444 -34.78 -10.43 15.33
C VAL A 444 -35.72 -11.10 14.32
N VAL A 445 -35.18 -11.92 13.42
CA VAL A 445 -36.00 -12.65 12.43
C VAL A 445 -36.95 -13.60 13.13
N THR A 446 -36.47 -14.40 14.09
CA THR A 446 -37.30 -15.38 14.83
C THR A 446 -38.44 -14.71 15.58
N MET A 447 -38.20 -13.55 16.22
CA MET A 447 -39.26 -12.75 16.83
C MET A 447 -40.29 -12.26 15.80
N LEU A 448 -39.83 -11.73 14.66
CA LEU A 448 -40.74 -11.29 13.60
C LEU A 448 -41.57 -12.45 13.04
N THR A 449 -40.95 -13.61 12.79
CA THR A 449 -41.64 -14.75 12.18
C THR A 449 -42.61 -15.42 13.13
N GLU A 450 -42.26 -15.63 14.40
CA GLU A 450 -43.15 -16.33 15.34
C GLU A 450 -44.26 -15.42 15.87
N LEU A 451 -43.95 -14.15 16.16
CA LEU A 451 -44.93 -13.22 16.72
C LEU A 451 -45.74 -12.49 15.65
N GLY A 452 -45.16 -12.28 14.47
CA GLY A 452 -45.83 -11.60 13.36
C GLY A 452 -46.90 -12.46 12.67
N THR A 453 -46.82 -13.80 12.74
CA THR A 453 -47.78 -14.70 12.08
C THR A 453 -48.95 -15.13 12.96
N GLU A 454 -48.88 -14.87 14.26
CA GLU A 454 -49.86 -15.37 15.23
C GLU A 454 -50.68 -14.23 15.82
N ASP A 455 -51.97 -14.50 16.06
CA ASP A 455 -52.88 -13.56 16.70
C ASP A 455 -53.28 -14.07 18.09
N VAL A 456 -53.65 -13.14 18.97
CA VAL A 456 -54.19 -13.39 20.31
C VAL A 456 -55.45 -12.56 20.50
N TRP A 457 -56.44 -13.18 21.16
CA TRP A 457 -57.63 -12.51 21.61
C TRP A 457 -57.35 -11.83 22.95
N VAL A 458 -57.65 -10.54 23.06
CA VAL A 458 -57.48 -9.78 24.30
C VAL A 458 -58.80 -9.17 24.75
N ASN A 459 -59.04 -9.17 26.06
CA ASN A 459 -60.19 -8.48 26.66
C ASN A 459 -59.94 -6.95 26.80
N SER A 460 -60.92 -6.22 27.33
CA SER A 460 -60.84 -4.78 27.59
C SER A 460 -59.70 -4.37 28.55
N GLU A 461 -59.18 -5.29 29.36
CA GLU A 461 -58.03 -5.11 30.26
C GLU A 461 -56.70 -5.56 29.62
N ASN A 462 -56.68 -5.87 28.32
CA ASN A 462 -55.52 -6.34 27.57
C ASN A 462 -54.92 -7.64 28.13
N LYS A 463 -55.72 -8.52 28.76
CA LYS A 463 -55.33 -9.89 29.17
C LYS A 463 -55.65 -10.88 28.06
N THR A 464 -54.80 -11.89 27.88
CA THR A 464 -55.02 -12.94 26.87
C THR A 464 -56.23 -13.80 27.22
N LEU A 465 -57.10 -14.04 26.25
CA LEU A 465 -58.24 -14.95 26.36
C LEU A 465 -57.95 -16.26 25.60
N THR A 466 -58.33 -17.39 26.18
CA THR A 466 -58.27 -18.71 25.52
C THR A 466 -59.42 -18.91 24.53
N GLU A 467 -60.56 -18.24 24.74
CA GLU A 467 -61.74 -18.26 23.87
C GLU A 467 -62.26 -16.83 23.65
N PRO A 468 -62.83 -16.50 22.47
CA PRO A 468 -63.30 -15.15 22.17
C PRO A 468 -64.60 -14.83 22.93
N ASP A 469 -64.50 -13.99 23.96
CA ASP A 469 -65.64 -13.42 24.70
C ASP A 469 -66.26 -12.20 23.98
N GLU A 470 -67.48 -11.80 24.38
CA GLU A 470 -68.12 -10.56 23.90
C GLU A 470 -67.26 -9.34 24.26
N GLY A 471 -66.74 -8.64 23.23
CA GLY A 471 -65.84 -7.49 23.39
C GLY A 471 -64.34 -7.82 23.22
N ALA A 472 -63.99 -9.06 22.89
CA ALA A 472 -62.61 -9.44 22.61
C ALA A 472 -62.09 -8.82 21.30
N ILE A 473 -60.91 -8.20 21.37
CA ILE A 473 -60.21 -7.63 20.21
C ILE A 473 -59.13 -8.61 19.76
N LYS A 474 -59.13 -8.94 18.47
CA LYS A 474 -58.04 -9.72 17.85
C LYS A 474 -56.83 -8.82 17.64
N LYS A 475 -55.71 -9.14 18.28
CA LYS A 475 -54.44 -8.43 18.09
C LYS A 475 -53.36 -9.38 17.62
N ASN A 476 -52.45 -8.89 16.78
CA ASN A 476 -51.24 -9.62 16.42
C ASN A 476 -50.34 -9.79 17.66
N LYS A 477 -49.68 -10.94 17.81
CA LYS A 477 -48.81 -11.22 18.97
C LYS A 477 -47.64 -10.25 19.09
N LEU A 478 -47.12 -9.74 17.98
CA LEU A 478 -46.07 -8.72 18.01
C LEU A 478 -46.60 -7.39 18.58
N THR A 479 -47.79 -6.96 18.17
CA THR A 479 -48.46 -5.80 18.77
C THR A 479 -48.68 -6.00 20.26
N PHE A 480 -49.15 -7.18 20.65
CA PHE A 480 -49.35 -7.53 22.05
C PHE A 480 -48.05 -7.47 22.86
N TYR A 481 -46.95 -7.94 22.30
CA TYR A 481 -45.63 -7.87 22.93
C TYR A 481 -45.20 -6.43 23.24
N PHE A 482 -45.32 -5.51 22.27
CA PHE A 482 -44.99 -4.10 22.49
C PHE A 482 -45.97 -3.38 23.42
N ASP A 483 -47.26 -3.72 23.39
CA ASP A 483 -48.23 -3.23 24.38
C ASP A 483 -47.82 -3.63 25.80
N LYS A 484 -47.36 -4.87 26.01
CA LYS A 484 -46.87 -5.33 27.32
C LYS A 484 -45.54 -4.71 27.72
N LEU A 485 -44.63 -4.46 26.79
CA LEU A 485 -43.42 -3.68 27.07
C LEU A 485 -43.76 -2.25 27.53
N ARG A 486 -44.79 -1.63 26.94
CA ARG A 486 -45.28 -0.32 27.38
C ARG A 486 -45.85 -0.37 28.80
N GLU A 487 -46.72 -1.34 29.08
CA GLU A 487 -47.26 -1.56 30.44
C GLU A 487 -46.14 -1.79 31.46
N ALA A 488 -45.08 -2.52 31.09
CA ALA A 488 -43.90 -2.71 31.94
C ALA A 488 -43.16 -1.39 32.17
N ASN A 489 -43.00 -0.58 31.13
CA ASN A 489 -42.27 0.69 31.19
C ASN A 489 -42.98 1.74 32.07
N ASP A 490 -44.32 1.74 32.08
CA ASP A 490 -45.12 2.60 32.96
C ASP A 490 -44.91 2.29 34.46
N LYS A 491 -44.47 1.07 34.78
CA LYS A 491 -44.20 0.63 36.16
C LYS A 491 -42.72 0.68 36.52
N LYS A 492 -41.86 0.18 35.63
CA LYS A 492 -40.40 0.21 35.75
C LYS A 492 -39.83 0.82 34.48
N TYR A 493 -39.46 2.09 34.56
CA TYR A 493 -38.92 2.82 33.43
C TYR A 493 -37.59 2.21 32.96
N SER A 494 -37.48 2.00 31.65
CA SER A 494 -36.24 1.70 30.93
C SER A 494 -36.23 2.52 29.65
N LYS A 495 -35.16 3.28 29.44
CA LYS A 495 -35.01 4.09 28.23
C LYS A 495 -35.02 3.21 26.97
N PHE A 496 -34.47 2.00 27.03
CA PHE A 496 -34.50 1.06 25.91
C PHE A 496 -35.93 0.63 25.55
N ARG A 497 -36.83 0.42 26.53
CA ARG A 497 -38.25 0.10 26.25
C ARG A 497 -38.97 1.24 25.58
N GLU A 498 -38.77 2.45 26.09
CA GLU A 498 -39.35 3.66 25.49
C GLU A 498 -38.91 3.80 24.03
N MET A 499 -37.61 3.64 23.76
CA MET A 499 -37.07 3.69 22.40
C MET A 499 -37.63 2.59 21.49
N ALA A 500 -37.76 1.37 21.99
CA ALA A 500 -38.33 0.25 21.26
C ALA A 500 -39.81 0.51 20.91
N ASP A 501 -40.61 1.01 21.87
CA ASP A 501 -42.02 1.36 21.66
C ASP A 501 -42.20 2.51 20.65
N ILE A 502 -41.37 3.55 20.73
CA ILE A 502 -41.41 4.67 19.78
C ILE A 502 -41.17 4.16 18.34
N ASN A 503 -40.11 3.38 18.13
CA ASN A 503 -39.81 2.81 16.81
C ASN A 503 -40.94 1.88 16.31
N TYR A 504 -41.53 1.08 17.21
CA TYR A 504 -42.65 0.22 16.86
C TYR A 504 -43.86 1.04 16.41
N ARG A 505 -44.25 2.06 17.17
CA ARG A 505 -45.37 2.94 16.83
C ARG A 505 -45.15 3.67 15.51
N THR A 506 -43.91 4.09 15.21
CA THR A 506 -43.56 4.68 13.90
C THR A 506 -43.81 3.69 12.76
N SER A 507 -43.52 2.41 12.96
CA SER A 507 -43.84 1.37 11.97
C SER A 507 -45.34 1.01 11.90
N ASP A 508 -46.06 1.16 13.02
CA ASP A 508 -47.45 0.75 13.21
C ASP A 508 -48.50 1.75 12.69
N PHE A 509 -48.07 2.90 12.14
CA PHE A 509 -48.97 3.89 11.51
C PHE A 509 -49.62 3.37 10.20
N ALA A 510 -49.25 2.18 9.73
CA ALA A 510 -49.93 1.49 8.65
C ALA A 510 -51.23 0.85 9.17
N GLY A 511 -52.36 1.10 8.51
CA GLY A 511 -53.65 0.49 8.86
C GLY A 511 -53.59 -1.05 8.90
N GLY A 512 -54.60 -1.69 9.48
CA GLY A 512 -54.62 -3.16 9.68
C GLY A 512 -54.27 -4.00 8.45
N GLU A 513 -54.68 -3.56 7.25
CA GLU A 513 -54.41 -4.25 5.97
C GLU A 513 -52.94 -4.17 5.51
N THR A 514 -52.19 -3.14 5.92
CA THR A 514 -50.81 -2.91 5.46
C THR A 514 -49.74 -3.53 6.36
N LYS A 515 -50.09 -3.97 7.58
CA LYS A 515 -49.14 -4.58 8.54
C LYS A 515 -48.49 -5.85 8.00
N GLY A 516 -49.27 -6.72 7.36
CA GLY A 516 -48.75 -7.94 6.73
C GLY A 516 -47.74 -7.65 5.61
N THR A 517 -47.97 -6.59 4.84
CA THR A 517 -47.05 -6.13 3.77
C THR A 517 -45.75 -5.59 4.34
N VAL A 518 -45.82 -4.81 5.44
CA VAL A 518 -44.63 -4.32 6.16
C VAL A 518 -43.81 -5.48 6.72
N TYR A 519 -44.45 -6.46 7.37
CA TYR A 519 -43.74 -7.62 7.92
C TYR A 519 -43.07 -8.45 6.82
N SER A 520 -43.77 -8.64 5.69
CA SER A 520 -43.23 -9.34 4.53
C SER A 520 -42.04 -8.58 3.91
N SER A 521 -42.13 -7.25 3.83
CA SER A 521 -41.04 -6.40 3.33
C SER A 521 -39.83 -6.42 4.24
N MET A 522 -40.03 -6.34 5.56
CA MET A 522 -38.96 -6.47 6.54
C MET A 522 -38.31 -7.86 6.45
N LEU A 523 -39.11 -8.93 6.44
CA LEU A 523 -38.62 -10.31 6.37
C LEU A 523 -37.79 -10.56 5.11
N ALA A 524 -38.20 -10.00 3.96
CA ALA A 524 -37.45 -10.14 2.71
C ALA A 524 -36.00 -9.67 2.81
N GLY A 525 -35.72 -8.63 3.60
CA GLY A 525 -34.35 -8.10 3.81
C GLY A 525 -33.48 -8.93 4.75
N ILE A 526 -34.08 -9.70 5.67
CA ILE A 526 -33.37 -10.44 6.73
C ILE A 526 -33.55 -11.95 6.70
N ASN A 527 -34.30 -12.48 5.72
CA ASN A 527 -34.54 -13.91 5.58
C ASN A 527 -33.25 -14.74 5.47
N LEU A 528 -32.17 -14.17 4.93
CA LEU A 528 -30.87 -14.84 4.81
C LEU A 528 -30.31 -15.27 6.18
N PHE A 529 -30.64 -14.58 7.27
CA PHE A 529 -30.14 -14.88 8.61
C PHE A 529 -30.82 -16.08 9.28
N LEU A 530 -31.85 -16.67 8.63
CA LEU A 530 -32.39 -17.97 9.06
C LEU A 530 -31.49 -19.14 8.66
N GLN A 531 -30.59 -18.96 7.69
CA GLN A 531 -29.63 -19.99 7.32
C GLN A 531 -28.61 -20.17 8.47
N ASP A 532 -28.43 -21.42 8.91
CA ASP A 532 -27.64 -21.71 10.11
C ASP A 532 -26.17 -21.28 10.01
N ASN A 533 -25.55 -21.41 8.83
CA ASN A 533 -24.18 -20.96 8.58
C ASN A 533 -24.02 -19.44 8.77
N ILE A 534 -24.96 -18.64 8.25
CA ILE A 534 -24.91 -17.18 8.38
C ILE A 534 -25.26 -16.76 9.80
N ALA A 535 -26.29 -17.39 10.38
CA ALA A 535 -26.65 -17.15 11.77
C ALA A 535 -25.47 -17.39 12.71
N ARG A 536 -24.72 -18.50 12.57
CA ARG A 536 -23.53 -18.75 13.40
C ARG A 536 -22.48 -17.67 13.16
N LEU A 537 -22.17 -17.34 11.90
CA LEU A 537 -21.19 -16.33 11.51
C LEU A 537 -21.50 -14.95 12.14
N THR A 538 -22.77 -14.58 12.25
CA THR A 538 -23.20 -13.26 12.74
C THR A 538 -23.67 -13.24 14.20
N SER A 539 -23.49 -14.33 14.92
CA SER A 539 -23.87 -14.41 16.35
C SER A 539 -22.76 -13.98 17.29
N LYS A 540 -21.50 -14.13 16.89
CA LYS A 540 -20.32 -13.76 17.68
C LYS A 540 -19.51 -12.68 17.00
N ASN A 541 -18.60 -12.05 17.74
CA ASN A 541 -17.65 -11.09 17.19
C ASN A 541 -16.21 -11.50 17.54
N THR A 542 -15.38 -11.75 16.53
CA THR A 542 -13.99 -12.21 16.73
C THR A 542 -13.02 -11.05 16.99
N ILE A 543 -13.29 -9.87 16.43
CA ILE A 543 -12.38 -8.72 16.48
C ILE A 543 -13.14 -7.49 16.96
N ASP A 544 -12.53 -6.77 17.88
CA ASP A 544 -12.94 -5.40 18.21
C ASP A 544 -12.65 -4.44 17.05
N LEU A 545 -13.70 -3.92 16.43
CA LEU A 545 -13.59 -3.03 15.27
C LEU A 545 -12.84 -1.73 15.58
N GLU A 546 -12.84 -1.25 16.82
CA GLU A 546 -12.14 -0.02 17.23
C GLU A 546 -10.61 -0.21 17.34
N SER A 547 -10.13 -1.45 17.39
CA SER A 547 -8.71 -1.77 17.59
C SER A 547 -7.84 -1.63 16.33
N PHE A 548 -8.43 -1.53 15.14
CA PHE A 548 -7.68 -1.43 13.88
C PHE A 548 -6.72 -0.24 13.86
N GLY A 549 -7.20 0.95 14.23
CA GLY A 549 -6.42 2.18 14.35
C GLY A 549 -5.95 2.46 15.77
N ASN A 550 -6.72 2.03 16.78
CA ASN A 550 -6.48 2.36 18.19
C ASN A 550 -6.45 1.08 19.05
N PRO A 551 -5.37 0.28 18.96
CA PRO A 551 -5.29 -1.03 19.60
C PRO A 551 -5.05 -1.00 21.12
N ARG A 552 -4.92 0.18 21.72
CA ARG A 552 -4.61 0.37 23.14
C ARG A 552 -5.52 1.44 23.73
N ARG A 553 -6.58 1.02 24.42
CA ARG A 553 -7.63 1.90 24.94
C ARG A 553 -7.92 1.53 26.39
N LEU A 554 -7.61 2.47 27.29
CA LEU A 554 -7.93 2.35 28.70
C LEU A 554 -9.25 3.06 28.96
N THR A 555 -10.27 2.31 29.35
CA THR A 555 -11.58 2.82 29.73
C THR A 555 -11.80 2.60 31.23
N ILE A 556 -12.10 3.65 31.97
CA ILE A 556 -12.39 3.59 33.41
C ILE A 556 -13.67 4.36 33.69
N GLN A 557 -14.62 3.71 34.36
CA GLN A 557 -15.82 4.38 34.85
C GLN A 557 -15.62 4.89 36.28
N PHE A 558 -15.82 6.19 36.49
CA PHE A 558 -15.83 6.80 37.82
C PHE A 558 -17.26 7.12 38.21
N ARG A 559 -17.71 6.61 39.38
CA ARG A 559 -19.06 6.86 39.90
C ARG A 559 -19.01 7.38 41.33
N SER A 560 -19.75 8.44 41.63
CA SER A 560 -19.99 8.89 43.01
C SER A 560 -21.16 8.16 43.69
N ASN A 561 -22.10 7.61 42.91
CA ASN A 561 -23.31 6.97 43.42
C ASN A 561 -23.62 5.63 42.74
N SER A 562 -24.30 4.74 43.46
CA SER A 562 -24.71 3.43 42.97
C SER A 562 -26.00 3.52 42.15
N ASN A 563 -26.84 4.52 42.45
CA ASN A 563 -28.04 4.80 41.67
C ASN A 563 -27.70 5.64 40.43
N VAL A 564 -28.12 5.16 39.25
CA VAL A 564 -27.89 5.79 37.94
C VAL A 564 -28.66 7.11 37.81
N ASP A 565 -29.79 7.24 38.50
CA ASP A 565 -30.63 8.46 38.44
C ASP A 565 -30.06 9.62 39.26
N LEU A 566 -29.07 9.36 40.12
CA LEU A 566 -28.45 10.39 40.94
C LEU A 566 -27.27 11.04 40.19
N PRO A 567 -27.07 12.37 40.31
CA PRO A 567 -25.99 13.06 39.61
C PRO A 567 -24.62 12.44 39.94
N ASN A 568 -23.86 12.13 38.91
CA ASN A 568 -22.49 11.67 39.06
C ASN A 568 -21.54 12.87 39.11
N ASP A 569 -20.86 13.08 40.25
CA ASP A 569 -19.93 14.21 40.44
C ASP A 569 -18.74 14.18 39.48
N TYR A 570 -18.46 13.01 38.88
CA TYR A 570 -17.41 12.81 37.90
C TYR A 570 -17.84 13.12 36.46
N ALA A 571 -19.14 13.27 36.18
CA ALA A 571 -19.64 13.55 34.84
C ALA A 571 -19.11 14.89 34.31
N PHE A 572 -18.68 14.90 33.05
CA PHE A 572 -18.10 16.08 32.36
C PHE A 572 -16.84 16.69 33.00
N GLN A 573 -16.20 15.96 33.92
CA GLN A 573 -15.00 16.41 34.60
C GLN A 573 -13.74 16.03 33.82
N ARG A 574 -12.60 16.62 34.20
CA ARG A 574 -11.30 16.36 33.57
C ARG A 574 -10.42 15.50 34.46
N VAL A 575 -9.80 14.48 33.89
CA VAL A 575 -8.79 13.68 34.58
C VAL A 575 -7.44 13.84 33.92
N THR A 576 -6.41 13.94 34.75
CA THR A 576 -5.01 13.91 34.30
C THR A 576 -4.41 12.55 34.65
N LEU A 577 -3.91 11.85 33.64
CA LEU A 577 -3.25 10.56 33.73
C LEU A 577 -1.74 10.70 33.62
N ASN A 578 -1.03 9.94 34.46
CA ASN A 578 0.42 9.78 34.38
C ASN A 578 0.77 8.29 34.45
N PHE A 579 1.57 7.81 33.49
CA PHE A 579 2.00 6.42 33.41
C PHE A 579 3.46 6.29 33.84
N TYR A 580 3.76 5.30 34.67
CA TYR A 580 5.08 5.09 35.25
C TYR A 580 5.55 3.65 35.06
N GLU A 581 6.85 3.47 34.86
CA GLU A 581 7.57 2.21 34.91
C GLU A 581 8.47 2.19 36.14
N ASP A 582 8.28 1.19 37.01
CA ASP A 582 9.19 0.97 38.15
C ASP A 582 10.53 0.46 37.63
N ARG A 583 11.63 1.13 37.97
CA ARG A 583 12.98 0.72 37.59
C ARG A 583 13.75 0.18 38.79
N TYR A 584 14.56 -0.85 38.54
CA TYR A 584 15.44 -1.46 39.53
C TYR A 584 16.88 -1.45 39.01
N ASP A 585 17.84 -1.20 39.89
CA ASP A 585 19.26 -1.29 39.59
C ASP A 585 19.70 -2.76 39.40
N ARG A 586 20.89 -3.00 38.83
CA ARG A 586 21.46 -4.37 38.65
C ARG A 586 21.53 -5.17 39.96
N ARG A 587 21.54 -4.48 41.11
CA ARG A 587 21.52 -5.06 42.46
C ARG A 587 20.12 -5.19 43.07
N GLY A 588 19.04 -5.02 42.28
CA GLY A 588 17.64 -5.12 42.73
C GLY A 588 17.11 -3.92 43.52
N ARG A 589 17.89 -2.84 43.68
CA ARG A 589 17.46 -1.64 44.43
C ARG A 589 16.52 -0.78 43.59
N LYS A 590 15.39 -0.37 44.18
CA LYS A 590 14.38 0.45 43.51
C LYS A 590 14.92 1.84 43.18
N GLN A 591 14.87 2.23 41.91
CA GLN A 591 15.26 3.55 41.42
C GLN A 591 14.04 4.45 41.26
N LYS A 592 14.29 5.73 40.94
CA LYS A 592 13.22 6.67 40.57
C LYS A 592 12.45 6.11 39.36
N PRO A 593 11.10 5.98 39.47
CA PRO A 593 10.29 5.44 38.38
C PRO A 593 10.43 6.30 37.13
N LYS A 594 10.48 5.65 35.97
CA LYS A 594 10.52 6.32 34.67
C LYS A 594 9.11 6.72 34.29
N LEU A 595 8.90 8.00 34.03
CA LEU A 595 7.61 8.50 33.54
C LEU A 595 7.50 8.15 32.04
N LEU A 596 6.48 7.39 31.67
CA LEU A 596 6.21 6.96 30.30
C LEU A 596 5.34 8.00 29.57
N ILE A 597 4.23 8.39 30.19
CA ILE A 597 3.26 9.34 29.65
C ILE A 597 3.00 10.38 30.73
N LYS A 598 3.15 11.66 30.36
CA LYS A 598 3.05 12.79 31.29
C LYS A 598 1.82 13.64 30.97
N ASN A 599 1.05 13.95 32.01
CA ASN A 599 -0.07 14.90 31.96
C ASN A 599 -1.05 14.64 30.82
N ALA A 600 -1.35 13.37 30.54
CA ALA A 600 -2.36 13.01 29.56
C ALA A 600 -3.73 13.44 30.09
N ARG A 601 -4.39 14.36 29.39
CA ARG A 601 -5.70 14.86 29.80
C ARG A 601 -6.80 14.11 29.04
N ALA A 602 -7.81 13.68 29.76
CA ALA A 602 -9.02 13.11 29.20
C ALA A 602 -10.24 13.74 29.89
N MET A 603 -11.36 13.81 29.17
CA MET A 603 -12.64 14.22 29.76
C MET A 603 -13.47 12.98 30.05
N LEU A 604 -14.27 13.06 31.10
CA LEU A 604 -15.27 12.07 31.43
C LEU A 604 -16.57 12.46 30.72
N ASP A 605 -17.29 11.46 30.21
CA ASP A 605 -18.61 11.68 29.63
C ASP A 605 -19.71 11.82 30.70
N GLU A 606 -20.96 11.87 30.25
CA GLU A 606 -22.14 11.96 31.11
C GLU A 606 -22.27 10.77 32.08
N ALA A 607 -21.92 9.56 31.62
CA ALA A 607 -21.98 8.34 32.42
C ALA A 607 -20.75 8.13 33.32
N GLY A 608 -19.79 9.08 33.31
CA GLY A 608 -18.56 9.04 34.09
C GLY A 608 -17.48 8.12 33.53
N TYR A 609 -17.60 7.66 32.28
CA TYR A 609 -16.52 6.93 31.62
C TYR A 609 -15.46 7.90 31.10
N MET A 610 -14.21 7.53 31.35
CA MET A 610 -13.06 8.09 30.66
C MET A 610 -12.48 7.02 29.75
N THR A 611 -12.32 7.33 28.46
CA THR A 611 -11.57 6.51 27.51
C THR A 611 -10.32 7.26 27.09
N TYR A 612 -9.15 6.67 27.33
CA TYR A 612 -7.86 7.21 26.94
C TYR A 612 -7.12 6.28 25.99
N ILE A 613 -6.70 6.82 24.85
CA ILE A 613 -6.00 6.07 23.82
C ILE A 613 -4.49 6.22 24.03
N VAL A 614 -3.84 5.08 24.27
CA VAL A 614 -2.41 5.01 24.59
C VAL A 614 -1.59 4.86 23.31
N LYS A 615 -0.74 5.84 23.00
CA LYS A 615 0.08 5.84 21.78
C LYS A 615 1.33 4.98 21.90
N GLU A 616 1.94 4.97 23.08
CA GLU A 616 3.20 4.31 23.40
C GLU A 616 3.02 2.84 23.79
N LYS A 617 3.98 1.99 23.44
CA LYS A 617 3.98 0.60 23.92
C LYS A 617 4.35 0.60 25.40
N LEU A 618 3.53 -0.05 26.22
CA LEU A 618 3.76 -0.11 27.67
C LEU A 618 4.68 -1.29 28.01
N PRO A 619 5.47 -1.22 29.08
CA PRO A 619 6.22 -2.36 29.60
C PRO A 619 5.28 -3.42 30.21
N ASP A 620 5.82 -4.57 30.59
CA ASP A 620 5.04 -5.68 31.15
C ASP A 620 4.36 -5.31 32.47
N ASN A 621 4.99 -4.45 33.27
CA ASN A 621 4.43 -3.90 34.50
C ASN A 621 4.52 -2.37 34.47
N PHE A 622 3.40 -1.70 34.71
CA PHE A 622 3.35 -0.24 34.76
C PHE A 622 2.32 0.25 35.79
N LYS A 623 2.42 1.52 36.17
CA LYS A 623 1.50 2.17 37.11
C LYS A 623 0.83 3.35 36.45
N VAL A 624 -0.47 3.51 36.70
CA VAL A 624 -1.27 4.63 36.20
C VAL A 624 -1.75 5.44 37.40
N VAL A 625 -1.45 6.73 37.39
CA VAL A 625 -1.94 7.69 38.39
C VAL A 625 -2.96 8.58 37.72
N ALA A 626 -4.20 8.53 38.18
CA ALA A 626 -5.27 9.43 37.74
C ALA A 626 -5.55 10.48 38.81
N THR A 627 -5.49 11.76 38.44
CA THR A 627 -5.72 12.89 39.34
C THR A 627 -6.75 13.85 38.77
N PHE A 628 -7.67 14.30 39.62
CA PHE A 628 -8.74 15.25 39.26
C PHE A 628 -8.43 16.69 39.68
N LYS A 629 -7.16 16.98 39.97
CA LYS A 629 -6.68 18.31 40.39
C LYS A 629 -6.65 19.30 39.22
N ASP A 630 -7.83 19.78 38.83
CA ASP A 630 -8.05 20.83 37.84
C ASP A 630 -9.00 21.88 38.44
N LYS A 631 -8.73 23.17 38.21
CA LYS A 631 -9.55 24.27 38.73
C LYS A 631 -10.95 24.28 38.13
N ILE A 632 -11.11 23.70 36.94
CA ILE A 632 -12.39 23.61 36.24
C ILE A 632 -13.28 22.53 36.87
N ASN A 633 -12.68 21.54 37.55
CA ASN A 633 -13.43 20.44 38.09
C ASN A 633 -14.24 20.83 39.33
N ASN A 634 -15.27 20.07 39.64
CA ASN A 634 -16.02 20.21 40.89
C ASN A 634 -15.08 20.05 42.11
N THR A 635 -15.18 20.99 43.06
CA THR A 635 -14.40 21.04 44.32
C THR A 635 -14.39 19.71 45.08
N VAL A 636 -15.50 18.96 45.06
CA VAL A 636 -15.63 17.65 45.72
C VAL A 636 -14.57 16.66 45.23
N ILE A 637 -14.27 16.67 43.93
CA ILE A 637 -13.40 15.68 43.32
C ILE A 637 -11.96 16.16 43.11
N GLN A 638 -11.66 17.45 43.31
CA GLN A 638 -10.34 18.01 42.97
C GLN A 638 -9.17 17.33 43.70
N GLU A 639 -9.41 16.85 44.93
CA GLU A 639 -8.42 16.14 45.73
C GLU A 639 -8.40 14.61 45.49
N HIS A 640 -9.29 14.10 44.63
CA HIS A 640 -9.34 12.69 44.31
C HIS A 640 -8.14 12.25 43.46
N ARG A 641 -7.50 11.18 43.93
CA ARG A 641 -6.34 10.56 43.29
C ARG A 641 -6.47 9.03 43.35
N TYR A 642 -6.29 8.42 42.18
CA TYR A 642 -6.30 6.98 41.99
C TYR A 642 -4.92 6.48 41.60
N LEU A 643 -4.58 5.28 42.05
CA LEU A 643 -3.38 4.56 41.63
C LEU A 643 -3.79 3.16 41.18
N PHE A 644 -3.43 2.84 39.94
CA PHE A 644 -3.63 1.54 39.33
C PHE A 644 -2.28 0.91 38.99
N GLU A 645 -2.23 -0.41 39.00
CA GLU A 645 -1.11 -1.23 38.53
C GLU A 645 -1.61 -2.12 37.40
N GLY A 646 -0.94 -2.05 36.27
CA GLY A 646 -1.24 -2.87 35.09
C GLY A 646 -0.13 -3.91 34.88
N GLU A 647 -0.54 -5.16 34.72
CA GLU A 647 0.33 -6.29 34.40
C GLU A 647 -0.13 -6.95 33.10
N LYS A 648 0.79 -7.12 32.15
CA LYS A 648 0.52 -7.86 30.91
C LYS A 648 0.33 -9.35 31.20
N VAL A 649 -0.79 -9.90 30.77
CA VAL A 649 -1.13 -11.31 30.95
C VAL A 649 -0.87 -12.08 29.66
N TYR A 650 -0.03 -13.11 29.76
CA TYR A 650 0.33 -13.98 28.64
C TYR A 650 -0.36 -15.34 28.75
N GLU A 651 -0.74 -15.89 27.60
CA GLU A 651 -1.37 -17.21 27.52
C GLU A 651 -0.40 -18.31 27.99
N ARG A 652 -0.97 -19.33 28.64
CA ARG A 652 -0.25 -20.47 29.19
C ARG A 652 -0.63 -21.73 28.42
N ASN A 653 0.35 -22.58 28.14
CA ASN A 653 0.14 -23.91 27.58
C ASN A 653 -0.44 -24.86 28.63
N GLU A 654 -0.97 -26.01 28.20
CA GLU A 654 -1.51 -27.07 29.08
C GLU A 654 -0.52 -27.55 30.16
N LYS A 655 0.78 -27.42 29.89
CA LYS A 655 1.87 -27.76 30.83
C LYS A 655 2.28 -26.62 31.78
N GLY A 656 1.57 -25.49 31.79
CA GLY A 656 1.83 -24.32 32.64
C GLY A 656 2.92 -23.36 32.14
N GLY A 657 3.66 -23.70 31.08
CA GLY A 657 4.60 -22.80 30.39
C GLY A 657 3.89 -21.69 29.60
N PHE A 658 4.62 -20.67 29.12
CA PHE A 658 4.04 -19.67 28.21
C PHE A 658 3.71 -20.28 26.86
N LYS A 659 2.61 -19.83 26.25
CA LYS A 659 2.31 -20.10 24.85
C LYS A 659 3.06 -19.11 23.97
N TYR A 660 3.68 -19.66 22.92
CA TYR A 660 4.44 -18.89 21.94
C TYR A 660 3.71 -18.96 20.61
N ASP A 661 3.63 -17.81 19.94
CA ASP A 661 3.08 -17.70 18.60
C ASP A 661 4.00 -18.48 17.64
N GLU A 662 3.41 -19.40 16.87
CA GLU A 662 4.12 -20.33 15.98
C GLU A 662 5.04 -19.64 14.97
N TYR A 663 4.70 -18.41 14.55
CA TYR A 663 5.39 -17.69 13.48
C TYR A 663 6.41 -16.67 14.00
N THR A 664 6.10 -16.00 15.11
CA THR A 664 6.95 -14.94 15.66
C THR A 664 7.83 -15.40 16.82
N GLU A 665 7.56 -16.57 17.40
CA GLU A 665 8.21 -17.09 18.61
C GLU A 665 8.11 -16.13 19.81
N GLN A 666 7.12 -15.23 19.79
CA GLN A 666 6.83 -14.31 20.89
C GLN A 666 5.74 -14.88 21.78
N LYS A 667 5.77 -14.54 23.08
CA LYS A 667 4.72 -14.92 24.02
C LYS A 667 3.37 -14.34 23.56
N GLU A 668 2.32 -15.15 23.57
CA GLU A 668 0.98 -14.68 23.19
C GLU A 668 0.38 -13.83 24.32
N LEU A 669 0.18 -12.55 24.03
CA LEU A 669 -0.42 -11.59 24.95
C LEU A 669 -1.94 -11.71 24.87
N ILE A 670 -2.61 -11.98 26.00
CA ILE A 670 -4.07 -12.02 26.10
C ILE A 670 -4.62 -10.62 26.35
N GLY A 671 -3.97 -9.85 27.21
CA GLY A 671 -4.43 -8.51 27.58
C GLY A 671 -3.65 -7.95 28.76
N VAL A 672 -4.24 -6.96 29.44
CA VAL A 672 -3.65 -6.32 30.61
C VAL A 672 -4.60 -6.43 31.78
N ASN A 673 -4.11 -7.02 32.87
CA ASN A 673 -4.83 -7.05 34.13
C ASN A 673 -4.58 -5.75 34.89
N MET A 674 -5.64 -5.00 35.20
CA MET A 674 -5.57 -3.76 35.96
C MET A 674 -6.02 -3.99 37.40
N ASN A 675 -5.16 -3.66 38.36
CA ASN A 675 -5.42 -3.75 39.78
C ASN A 675 -5.48 -2.34 40.40
N ILE A 676 -6.43 -2.13 41.31
CA ILE A 676 -6.60 -0.86 42.03
C ILE A 676 -5.72 -0.90 43.29
N LEU A 677 -4.68 -0.07 43.35
CA LEU A 677 -3.81 0.02 44.51
C LEU A 677 -4.28 1.07 45.52
N LYS A 678 -4.82 2.20 45.04
CA LYS A 678 -5.31 3.28 45.89
C LYS A 678 -6.54 3.93 45.27
N LYS A 679 -7.60 4.07 46.07
CA LYS A 679 -8.81 4.84 45.76
C LYS A 679 -9.26 5.68 46.97
N PRO A 680 -10.02 6.77 46.77
CA PRO A 680 -10.66 7.51 47.86
C PRO A 680 -11.71 6.64 48.59
N LYS A 681 -12.03 6.96 49.86
CA LYS A 681 -12.88 6.12 50.72
C LYS A 681 -14.36 6.07 50.32
N GLN A 682 -14.89 7.12 49.69
CA GLN A 682 -16.32 7.32 49.42
C GLN A 682 -16.69 7.10 47.93
N VAL A 683 -15.91 6.32 47.18
CA VAL A 683 -16.10 6.19 45.73
C VAL A 683 -16.33 4.75 45.31
N LEU A 684 -17.25 4.58 44.36
CA LEU A 684 -17.64 3.31 43.77
C LEU A 684 -16.78 3.06 42.54
N LEU A 685 -15.61 2.47 42.78
CA LEU A 685 -14.73 1.97 41.74
C LEU A 685 -14.31 0.55 42.08
N GLU A 686 -14.74 -0.38 41.23
CA GLU A 686 -14.45 -1.80 41.28
C GLU A 686 -13.68 -2.22 40.03
N LYS A 687 -13.18 -3.46 40.04
CA LYS A 687 -12.34 -3.96 38.95
C LYS A 687 -13.11 -4.05 37.63
N GLU A 688 -14.39 -4.40 37.68
CA GLU A 688 -15.28 -4.48 36.51
C GLU A 688 -15.51 -3.13 35.83
N ASN A 689 -15.26 -2.01 36.52
CA ASN A 689 -15.37 -0.66 35.94
C ASN A 689 -14.13 -0.25 35.12
N ILE A 690 -13.11 -1.11 35.05
CA ILE A 690 -11.88 -0.86 34.30
C ILE A 690 -11.81 -1.87 33.16
N ASP A 691 -11.81 -1.36 31.94
CA ASP A 691 -11.53 -2.13 30.73
C ASP A 691 -10.24 -1.62 30.09
N PHE A 692 -9.32 -2.52 29.77
CA PHE A 692 -8.11 -2.17 29.05
C PHE A 692 -7.87 -3.11 27.86
N VAL A 693 -8.41 -2.69 26.71
CA VAL A 693 -8.09 -3.29 25.42
C VAL A 693 -6.64 -2.94 25.07
N TYR A 694 -5.78 -3.95 24.95
CA TYR A 694 -4.36 -3.77 24.66
C TYR A 694 -3.84 -4.81 23.67
N SER A 695 -3.41 -4.34 22.50
CA SER A 695 -2.69 -5.14 21.50
C SER A 695 -1.51 -4.37 20.92
N GLU A 696 -0.44 -5.10 20.61
CA GLU A 696 0.73 -4.56 19.89
C GLU A 696 0.79 -5.04 18.43
N LYS A 697 -0.02 -6.04 18.07
CA LYS A 697 -0.06 -6.64 16.74
C LYS A 697 -0.88 -5.75 15.79
N PRO A 698 -0.39 -5.38 14.59
CA PRO A 698 -1.25 -4.83 13.55
C PRO A 698 -2.25 -5.89 13.08
N ILE A 699 -3.43 -5.46 12.62
CA ILE A 699 -4.48 -6.37 12.14
C ILE A 699 -4.48 -6.37 10.61
N ALA A 700 -4.59 -7.55 9.98
CA ALA A 700 -4.84 -7.70 8.56
C ALA A 700 -6.15 -8.49 8.34
N LEU A 701 -7.19 -7.81 7.89
CA LEU A 701 -8.50 -8.38 7.61
C LEU A 701 -8.65 -8.63 6.10
N PHE A 702 -8.84 -9.88 5.70
CA PHE A 702 -9.18 -10.26 4.33
C PHE A 702 -10.67 -10.54 4.20
N ILE A 703 -11.32 -9.93 3.21
CA ILE A 703 -12.75 -10.06 2.97
C ILE A 703 -12.97 -10.82 1.66
N GLY A 704 -13.52 -12.03 1.77
CA GLY A 704 -13.82 -12.95 0.67
C GLY A 704 -15.30 -12.99 0.34
N LEU A 705 -15.67 -12.46 -0.83
CA LEU A 705 -17.03 -12.44 -1.34
C LEU A 705 -17.19 -13.39 -2.55
N PRO A 706 -18.13 -14.36 -2.52
CA PRO A 706 -18.46 -15.16 -3.68
C PRO A 706 -19.06 -14.26 -4.78
N PRO A 707 -18.54 -14.30 -6.02
CA PRO A 707 -19.04 -13.44 -7.10
C PRO A 707 -20.48 -13.76 -7.51
N ASN A 708 -20.95 -14.97 -7.19
CA ASN A 708 -22.28 -15.46 -7.51
C ASN A 708 -23.34 -15.21 -6.42
N LYS A 709 -22.95 -14.70 -5.23
CA LYS A 709 -23.86 -14.51 -4.09
C LYS A 709 -23.84 -13.04 -3.63
N LYS A 710 -24.65 -12.22 -4.30
CA LYS A 710 -24.74 -10.78 -4.01
C LYS A 710 -25.48 -10.49 -2.71
N GLU A 711 -26.21 -11.46 -2.18
CA GLU A 711 -27.05 -11.33 -0.97
C GLU A 711 -26.21 -11.03 0.27
N TYR A 712 -24.92 -11.41 0.28
CA TYR A 712 -24.01 -11.15 1.40
C TYR A 712 -23.34 -9.76 1.33
N GLY A 713 -23.59 -9.01 0.25
CA GLY A 713 -22.95 -7.71 0.04
C GLY A 713 -23.28 -6.70 1.14
N SER A 714 -24.54 -6.60 1.55
CA SER A 714 -24.95 -5.63 2.59
C SER A 714 -24.16 -5.78 3.89
N LEU A 715 -23.84 -7.01 4.31
CA LEU A 715 -23.03 -7.30 5.49
C LEU A 715 -21.59 -6.78 5.37
N VAL A 716 -20.96 -6.95 4.21
CA VAL A 716 -19.59 -6.45 3.99
C VAL A 716 -19.55 -4.93 3.94
N ALA A 717 -20.50 -4.31 3.23
CA ALA A 717 -20.61 -2.85 3.18
C ALA A 717 -20.78 -2.26 4.59
N LEU A 718 -21.67 -2.85 5.39
CA LEU A 718 -21.92 -2.47 6.78
C LEU A 718 -20.67 -2.64 7.66
N MET A 719 -19.96 -3.77 7.56
CA MET A 719 -18.75 -3.99 8.34
C MET A 719 -17.66 -2.95 8.02
N VAL A 720 -17.45 -2.64 6.74
CA VAL A 720 -16.47 -1.62 6.33
C VAL A 720 -16.91 -0.22 6.80
N ASP A 721 -18.20 0.08 6.75
CA ASP A 721 -18.77 1.32 7.28
C ASP A 721 -18.57 1.46 8.79
N GLN A 722 -18.99 0.46 9.56
CA GLN A 722 -18.82 0.44 11.02
C GLN A 722 -17.35 0.50 11.42
N LEU A 723 -16.47 -0.25 10.76
CA LEU A 723 -15.02 -0.20 11.01
C LEU A 723 -14.47 1.20 10.80
N PHE A 724 -14.84 1.87 9.70
CA PHE A 724 -14.39 3.24 9.46
C PHE A 724 -14.90 4.21 10.53
N ASN A 725 -16.22 4.19 10.80
CA ASN A 725 -16.87 5.13 11.72
C ASN A 725 -16.36 4.95 13.17
N ALA A 726 -16.28 3.70 13.64
CA ALA A 726 -15.80 3.40 14.99
C ALA A 726 -14.34 3.84 15.21
N ASN A 727 -13.46 3.64 14.23
CA ASN A 727 -12.09 4.15 14.31
C ASN A 727 -12.00 5.67 14.13
N TYR A 728 -12.90 6.27 13.35
CA TYR A 728 -12.95 7.72 13.17
C TYR A 728 -13.30 8.43 14.49
N ASP A 729 -14.32 7.94 15.21
CA ASP A 729 -14.71 8.49 16.51
C ASP A 729 -13.57 8.37 17.53
N ARG A 730 -12.94 7.19 17.62
CA ARG A 730 -11.74 7.00 18.47
C ARG A 730 -10.56 7.88 18.03
N ALA A 731 -10.38 8.15 16.74
CA ALA A 731 -9.34 9.06 16.29
C ALA A 731 -9.56 10.48 16.83
N LEU A 732 -10.80 10.95 16.95
CA LEU A 732 -11.12 12.25 17.54
C LEU A 732 -10.66 12.32 19.00
N ASP A 733 -10.90 11.25 19.77
CA ASP A 733 -10.45 11.10 21.16
C ASP A 733 -8.90 11.08 21.27
N ALA A 734 -8.20 10.54 20.25
CA ALA A 734 -6.74 10.43 20.22
C ALA A 734 -5.99 11.70 19.72
N GLY A 735 -6.68 12.83 19.57
CA GLY A 735 -6.11 14.04 18.98
C GLY A 735 -6.23 14.08 17.45
N ARG A 736 -7.38 13.63 16.93
CA ARG A 736 -7.79 13.62 15.51
C ARG A 736 -7.08 12.63 14.59
N LYS A 737 -6.19 11.77 15.09
CA LYS A 737 -5.49 10.78 14.27
C LYS A 737 -5.45 9.42 14.96
N ASN A 738 -5.73 8.37 14.20
CA ASN A 738 -5.50 7.00 14.66
C ASN A 738 -4.02 6.80 15.01
N VAL A 739 -3.78 6.09 16.11
CA VAL A 739 -2.42 5.76 16.57
C VAL A 739 -1.66 4.97 15.52
N ARG A 740 -2.33 3.96 14.94
CA ARG A 740 -1.83 3.18 13.81
C ARG A 740 -2.62 3.56 12.58
N ARG A 741 -1.94 3.71 11.43
CA ARG A 741 -2.61 3.95 10.16
C ARG A 741 -3.46 2.73 9.77
N VAL A 742 -4.68 2.97 9.31
CA VAL A 742 -5.57 1.95 8.74
C VAL A 742 -5.60 2.11 7.23
N GLN A 743 -5.15 1.07 6.52
CA GLN A 743 -5.08 1.04 5.06
C GLN A 743 -6.16 0.11 4.50
N PHE A 744 -7.08 0.68 3.74
CA PHE A 744 -8.02 -0.07 2.91
C PHE A 744 -7.37 -0.36 1.56
N LEU A 745 -7.27 -1.63 1.19
CA LEU A 745 -6.73 -2.09 -0.09
C LEU A 745 -7.81 -2.93 -0.79
N PHE A 746 -8.47 -2.32 -1.77
CA PHE A 746 -9.59 -2.94 -2.48
C PHE A 746 -9.19 -3.30 -3.90
N ASP A 747 -8.70 -4.52 -4.13
CA ASP A 747 -8.22 -5.01 -5.44
C ASP A 747 -9.33 -4.97 -6.51
N GLU A 748 -10.57 -5.27 -6.13
CA GLU A 748 -11.72 -5.12 -7.02
C GLU A 748 -12.79 -4.27 -6.35
N PHE A 749 -12.51 -2.97 -6.22
CA PHE A 749 -13.38 -2.04 -5.50
C PHE A 749 -14.80 -2.00 -6.06
N ALA A 750 -14.98 -2.13 -7.37
CA ALA A 750 -16.31 -2.16 -7.99
C ALA A 750 -17.07 -3.49 -7.82
N ASN A 751 -16.39 -4.56 -7.39
CA ASN A 751 -17.04 -5.82 -7.03
C ASN A 751 -17.52 -5.81 -5.58
N LEU A 752 -17.08 -4.84 -4.78
CA LEU A 752 -17.66 -4.62 -3.48
C LEU A 752 -19.07 -4.03 -3.63
N PRO A 753 -19.99 -4.41 -2.74
CA PRO A 753 -21.25 -3.69 -2.56
C PRO A 753 -20.99 -2.21 -2.28
N ALA A 754 -21.92 -1.34 -2.68
CA ALA A 754 -21.78 0.10 -2.49
C ALA A 754 -21.60 0.41 -0.99
N ILE A 755 -20.45 1.01 -0.65
CA ILE A 755 -20.18 1.42 0.73
C ILE A 755 -20.93 2.73 0.98
N PRO A 756 -21.74 2.83 2.04
CA PRO A 756 -22.45 4.06 2.39
C PRO A 756 -21.50 5.26 2.48
N ASP A 757 -21.90 6.41 1.95
CA ASP A 757 -21.16 7.69 2.03
C ASP A 757 -19.66 7.65 1.69
N ILE A 758 -19.24 6.75 0.79
CA ILE A 758 -17.81 6.55 0.53
C ILE A 758 -17.07 7.82 0.09
N ALA A 759 -17.73 8.70 -0.67
CA ALA A 759 -17.15 9.97 -1.11
C ALA A 759 -16.80 10.89 0.07
N ARG A 760 -17.68 10.98 1.08
CA ARG A 760 -17.44 11.74 2.31
C ARG A 760 -16.33 11.08 3.14
N LYS A 761 -16.33 9.74 3.24
CA LYS A 761 -15.28 8.99 3.94
C LYS A 761 -13.91 9.23 3.33
N LEU A 762 -13.78 9.22 2.00
CA LEU A 762 -12.51 9.51 1.30
C LEU A 762 -11.99 10.91 1.60
N SER A 763 -12.87 11.91 1.67
CA SER A 763 -12.51 13.29 2.02
C SER A 763 -11.99 13.42 3.45
N LEU A 764 -12.65 12.76 4.42
CA LEU A 764 -12.27 12.79 5.83
C LEU A 764 -11.07 11.89 6.16
N ALA A 765 -10.86 10.81 5.40
CA ALA A 765 -9.89 9.75 5.67
C ALA A 765 -8.48 10.28 5.99
N LEU A 766 -8.01 11.26 5.20
CA LEU A 766 -6.63 11.73 5.26
C LEU A 766 -6.31 12.42 6.58
N GLY A 767 -7.28 13.17 7.14
CA GLY A 767 -7.12 13.89 8.41
C GLY A 767 -6.91 12.95 9.60
N ASN A 768 -7.51 11.75 9.54
CA ASN A 768 -7.58 10.80 10.64
C ASN A 768 -6.62 9.60 10.51
N ASN A 769 -5.68 9.64 9.55
CA ASN A 769 -4.72 8.56 9.28
C ASN A 769 -5.38 7.28 8.74
N PHE A 770 -6.44 7.44 7.94
CA PHE A 770 -6.96 6.41 7.04
C PHE A 770 -6.38 6.59 5.64
N GLN A 771 -6.28 5.50 4.90
CA GLN A 771 -5.78 5.53 3.54
C GLN A 771 -6.51 4.52 2.66
N PHE A 772 -7.03 4.96 1.52
CA PHE A 772 -7.71 4.09 0.55
C PHE A 772 -6.84 3.87 -0.68
N MET A 773 -6.64 2.61 -1.03
CA MET A 773 -6.07 2.18 -2.30
C MET A 773 -7.11 1.32 -3.02
N MET A 774 -7.72 1.90 -4.05
CA MET A 774 -8.82 1.32 -4.78
C MET A 774 -8.37 0.93 -6.17
N PHE A 775 -8.77 -0.25 -6.59
CA PHE A 775 -8.42 -0.81 -7.88
C PHE A 775 -9.71 -1.14 -8.65
N VAL A 776 -9.81 -0.63 -9.88
CA VAL A 776 -10.99 -0.81 -10.74
C VAL A 776 -10.55 -1.22 -12.15
N GLN A 777 -11.43 -1.87 -12.92
CA GLN A 777 -11.09 -2.27 -14.29
C GLN A 777 -11.26 -1.11 -15.29
N SER A 778 -12.26 -0.28 -15.04
CA SER A 778 -12.53 0.96 -15.78
C SER A 778 -13.19 1.98 -14.84
N LEU A 779 -13.17 3.26 -15.24
CA LEU A 779 -13.90 4.30 -14.49
C LEU A 779 -15.42 4.16 -14.63
N SER A 780 -15.92 3.51 -15.69
CA SER A 780 -17.34 3.27 -15.90
C SER A 780 -17.96 2.36 -14.82
N GLN A 781 -17.21 1.43 -14.25
CA GLN A 781 -17.68 0.58 -13.15
C GLN A 781 -18.05 1.39 -11.89
N LEU A 782 -17.32 2.48 -11.62
CA LEU A 782 -17.64 3.39 -10.51
C LEU A 782 -18.97 4.12 -10.76
N VAL A 783 -19.19 4.55 -12.00
CA VAL A 783 -20.42 5.23 -12.41
C VAL A 783 -21.63 4.29 -12.31
N GLU A 784 -21.47 3.02 -12.67
CA GLU A 784 -22.53 2.01 -12.55
C GLU A 784 -22.94 1.75 -11.10
N LEU A 785 -21.95 1.66 -10.20
CA LEU A 785 -22.15 1.33 -8.79
C LEU A 785 -22.65 2.51 -7.95
N TYR A 786 -22.03 3.69 -8.10
CA TYR A 786 -22.28 4.86 -7.24
C TYR A 786 -23.03 6.01 -7.94
N GLY A 787 -23.22 5.94 -9.26
CA GLY A 787 -23.72 7.07 -10.05
C GLY A 787 -22.62 8.07 -10.43
N LYS A 788 -22.89 8.89 -11.45
CA LYS A 788 -21.89 9.77 -12.09
C LYS A 788 -21.29 10.80 -11.14
N GLU A 789 -22.13 11.52 -10.40
CA GLU A 789 -21.69 12.61 -9.50
C GLU A 789 -20.80 12.11 -8.36
N VAL A 790 -21.20 10.99 -7.73
CA VAL A 790 -20.44 10.36 -6.66
C VAL A 790 -19.13 9.77 -7.21
N ALA A 791 -19.16 9.13 -8.38
CA ALA A 791 -17.96 8.60 -9.02
C ALA A 791 -16.93 9.70 -9.34
N ASP A 792 -17.35 10.84 -9.90
CA ASP A 792 -16.44 11.97 -10.15
C ASP A 792 -15.90 12.56 -8.83
N THR A 793 -16.71 12.59 -7.78
CA THR A 793 -16.26 12.99 -6.43
C THR A 793 -15.24 12.01 -5.83
N ILE A 794 -15.42 10.70 -6.01
CA ILE A 794 -14.46 9.67 -5.60
C ILE A 794 -13.12 9.89 -6.32
N ILE A 795 -13.15 10.10 -7.65
CA ILE A 795 -11.94 10.37 -8.45
C ILE A 795 -11.27 11.67 -7.99
N GLY A 796 -12.04 12.72 -7.73
CA GLY A 796 -11.52 14.01 -7.26
C GLY A 796 -10.84 13.96 -5.89
N ASN A 797 -11.26 13.04 -5.01
CA ASN A 797 -10.63 12.83 -3.69
C ASN A 797 -9.40 11.90 -3.72
N CYS A 798 -9.02 11.38 -4.89
CA CYS A 798 -7.81 10.56 -5.06
C CYS A 798 -6.62 11.43 -5.46
N SER A 799 -5.59 11.49 -4.62
CA SER A 799 -4.39 12.30 -4.90
C SER A 799 -3.49 11.67 -5.96
N ILE A 800 -3.56 10.34 -6.12
CA ILE A 800 -2.92 9.61 -7.21
C ILE A 800 -4.01 8.87 -8.00
N LEU A 801 -4.08 9.18 -9.28
CA LEU A 801 -4.92 8.48 -10.25
C LEU A 801 -4.02 7.81 -11.28
N GLY A 802 -3.97 6.48 -11.27
CA GLY A 802 -3.10 5.72 -12.19
C GLY A 802 -3.87 4.93 -13.22
N LEU A 803 -3.32 4.88 -14.43
CA LEU A 803 -3.76 3.98 -15.50
C LEU A 803 -2.66 2.98 -15.78
N ILE A 804 -2.96 1.70 -15.59
CA ILE A 804 -2.07 0.57 -15.93
C ILE A 804 -2.34 0.16 -17.37
N LYS A 805 -3.58 -0.29 -17.64
CA LYS A 805 -4.06 -0.65 -18.98
C LYS A 805 -5.56 -0.87 -18.95
N THR A 806 -6.28 -0.32 -19.92
CA THR A 806 -7.72 -0.59 -20.09
C THR A 806 -8.11 -0.61 -21.56
N ASN A 807 -9.17 -1.37 -21.86
CA ASN A 807 -9.79 -1.42 -23.19
C ASN A 807 -10.94 -0.40 -23.33
N SER A 808 -11.27 0.35 -22.26
CA SER A 808 -12.30 1.39 -22.31
C SER A 808 -11.75 2.65 -22.97
N ASP A 809 -12.25 2.96 -24.17
CA ASP A 809 -11.88 4.17 -24.90
C ASP A 809 -12.22 5.44 -24.14
N GLU A 810 -13.40 5.51 -23.52
CA GLU A 810 -13.80 6.65 -22.67
C GLU A 810 -12.79 6.90 -21.54
N THR A 811 -12.32 5.84 -20.89
CA THR A 811 -11.31 5.94 -19.84
C THR A 811 -9.98 6.44 -20.41
N ASN A 812 -9.51 5.86 -21.53
CA ASN A 812 -8.27 6.28 -22.19
C ASN A 812 -8.31 7.75 -22.66
N VAL A 813 -9.45 8.21 -23.19
CA VAL A 813 -9.68 9.61 -23.57
C VAL A 813 -9.66 10.52 -22.33
N LYS A 814 -10.31 10.14 -21.23
CA LYS A 814 -10.29 10.91 -19.97
C LYS A 814 -8.87 11.04 -19.42
N PHE A 815 -8.09 9.94 -19.38
CA PHE A 815 -6.69 9.98 -18.95
C PHE A 815 -5.79 10.80 -19.88
N SER A 816 -5.93 10.65 -21.21
CA SER A 816 -5.19 11.45 -22.19
C SER A 816 -5.46 12.94 -22.01
N LYS A 817 -6.72 13.33 -21.74
CA LYS A 817 -7.09 14.71 -21.46
C LYS A 817 -6.51 15.22 -20.15
N MET A 818 -6.52 14.39 -19.10
CA MET A 818 -5.95 14.75 -17.79
C MET A 818 -4.42 14.86 -17.80
N LEU A 819 -3.73 14.14 -18.68
CA LEU A 819 -2.29 14.25 -18.86
C LEU A 819 -1.86 15.55 -19.55
N GLY A 820 -2.78 16.18 -20.27
CA GLY A 820 -2.52 17.43 -20.95
C GLY A 820 -1.80 17.28 -22.28
N LYS A 821 -1.33 18.42 -22.80
CA LYS A 821 -0.77 18.54 -24.14
C LYS A 821 0.58 19.24 -24.06
N LYS A 822 1.53 18.74 -24.85
CA LYS A 822 2.79 19.41 -25.10
C LYS A 822 2.78 20.01 -26.50
N THR A 823 3.41 21.15 -26.66
CA THR A 823 3.65 21.70 -27.99
C THR A 823 4.86 21.01 -28.62
N ILE A 824 4.71 20.53 -29.84
CA ILE A 824 5.82 20.05 -30.66
C ILE A 824 6.01 21.00 -31.83
N THR A 825 7.28 21.30 -32.13
CA THR A 825 7.64 22.05 -33.33
C THR A 825 7.75 21.09 -34.51
N GLU A 826 6.77 21.10 -35.41
CA GLU A 826 6.85 20.38 -36.68
C GLU A 826 7.70 21.19 -37.67
N ARG A 827 8.71 20.53 -38.25
CA ARG A 827 9.56 21.11 -39.30
C ARG A 827 9.32 20.41 -40.61
N ASN A 828 8.71 21.12 -41.56
CA ASN A 828 8.63 20.65 -42.93
C ASN A 828 9.82 21.16 -43.72
N LYS A 829 10.69 20.23 -44.15
CA LYS A 829 11.87 20.51 -44.97
C LYS A 829 11.58 20.15 -46.42
N ALA A 830 11.36 21.14 -47.27
CA ALA A 830 11.40 20.96 -48.71
C ALA A 830 12.85 21.10 -49.18
N THR A 831 13.45 20.02 -49.70
CA THR A 831 14.84 20.06 -50.19
C THR A 831 14.85 19.88 -51.70
N ASN A 832 15.49 20.80 -52.41
CA ASN A 832 15.79 20.63 -53.83
C ASN A 832 17.16 19.94 -53.93
N PRO A 833 17.32 18.80 -54.64
CA PRO A 833 18.58 18.03 -54.65
C PRO A 833 19.82 18.81 -55.09
N LEU A 834 19.62 19.88 -55.87
CA LEU A 834 20.69 20.73 -56.43
C LEU A 834 21.03 21.97 -55.57
N LYS A 835 20.21 22.30 -54.56
CA LYS A 835 20.40 23.45 -53.65
C LYS A 835 20.26 23.00 -52.21
N GLU A 836 21.15 22.10 -51.80
CA GLU A 836 21.20 21.57 -50.43
C GLU A 836 21.63 22.62 -49.39
N ALA A 837 22.15 23.77 -49.85
CA ALA A 837 22.72 24.83 -49.03
C ALA A 837 21.69 25.76 -48.36
N ASP A 838 20.42 25.76 -48.80
CA ASP A 838 19.41 26.68 -48.25
C ASP A 838 18.01 26.03 -48.21
N PRO A 839 17.74 25.15 -47.23
CA PRO A 839 16.43 24.51 -47.11
C PRO A 839 15.38 25.52 -46.61
N HIS A 840 14.27 25.64 -47.33
CA HIS A 840 13.10 26.36 -46.80
C HIS A 840 12.49 25.52 -45.68
N ILE A 841 12.69 25.96 -44.43
CA ILE A 841 12.16 25.31 -43.23
C ILE A 841 10.93 26.08 -42.78
N ASN A 842 9.76 25.45 -42.89
CA ASN A 842 8.55 25.97 -42.27
C ASN A 842 8.40 25.30 -40.89
N GLU A 843 8.31 26.14 -39.85
CA GLU A 843 8.11 25.70 -38.47
C GLU A 843 6.66 25.96 -38.06
N ARG A 844 6.00 24.95 -37.48
CA ARG A 844 4.66 25.08 -36.92
C ARG A 844 4.63 24.49 -35.52
N GLY A 845 4.17 25.26 -34.54
CA GLY A 845 3.83 24.74 -33.21
C GLY A 845 2.50 23.99 -33.28
N ILE A 846 2.52 22.68 -33.02
CA ILE A 846 1.33 21.84 -32.98
C ILE A 846 1.16 21.29 -31.57
N ALA A 847 -0.03 21.46 -30.99
CA ALA A 847 -0.38 20.83 -29.73
C ALA A 847 -0.53 19.31 -29.93
N GLN A 848 0.27 18.53 -29.22
CA GLN A 848 0.24 17.08 -29.21
C GLN A 848 -0.10 16.59 -27.80
N ASP A 849 -1.01 15.62 -27.69
CA ASP A 849 -1.26 14.97 -26.41
C ASP A 849 0.02 14.35 -25.85
N LEU A 850 0.24 14.51 -24.53
CA LEU A 850 1.45 14.00 -23.88
C LEU A 850 1.58 12.48 -24.07
N MET A 851 0.45 11.76 -24.03
CA MET A 851 0.26 10.42 -24.60
C MET A 851 -1.14 10.32 -25.22
N THR A 852 -1.24 9.77 -26.43
CA THR A 852 -2.54 9.59 -27.08
C THR A 852 -3.33 8.42 -26.47
N PRO A 853 -4.67 8.39 -26.59
CA PRO A 853 -5.49 7.28 -26.09
C PRO A 853 -5.02 5.91 -26.61
N THR A 854 -4.58 5.83 -27.87
CA THR A 854 -4.04 4.61 -28.48
C THR A 854 -2.70 4.18 -27.85
N GLN A 855 -1.85 5.13 -27.48
CA GLN A 855 -0.60 4.83 -26.77
C GLN A 855 -0.88 4.29 -25.36
N LEU A 856 -1.88 4.84 -24.68
CA LEU A 856 -2.33 4.35 -23.37
C LEU A 856 -2.92 2.93 -23.46
N ALA A 857 -3.71 2.64 -24.49
CA ALA A 857 -4.28 1.30 -24.72
C ALA A 857 -3.22 0.22 -25.00
N THR A 858 -2.05 0.61 -25.55
CA THR A 858 -0.97 -0.30 -25.96
C THR A 858 0.15 -0.46 -24.92
N MET A 859 -0.07 0.02 -23.68
CA MET A 859 0.87 -0.20 -22.58
C MET A 859 1.11 -1.70 -22.30
N GLU A 860 2.35 -2.02 -21.97
CA GLU A 860 2.81 -3.36 -21.60
C GLU A 860 2.65 -3.63 -20.10
N ALA A 861 2.77 -4.89 -19.73
CA ALA A 861 2.79 -5.33 -18.34
C ALA A 861 3.91 -4.60 -17.58
N GLY A 862 3.59 -3.97 -16.44
CA GLY A 862 4.54 -3.22 -15.62
C GLY A 862 4.64 -1.74 -15.99
N GLU A 863 4.18 -1.37 -17.18
CA GLU A 863 4.02 0.02 -17.58
C GLU A 863 2.74 0.62 -16.98
N ALA A 864 2.80 1.90 -16.63
CA ALA A 864 1.65 2.64 -16.15
C ALA A 864 1.91 4.15 -16.24
N VAL A 865 0.85 4.93 -16.10
CA VAL A 865 0.91 6.39 -15.99
C VAL A 865 0.18 6.81 -14.73
N LEU A 866 0.82 7.62 -13.90
CA LEU A 866 0.24 8.17 -12.67
C LEU A 866 0.06 9.68 -12.78
N ILE A 867 -1.18 10.15 -12.62
CA ILE A 867 -1.51 11.56 -12.45
C ILE A 867 -1.46 11.87 -10.96
N ARG A 868 -0.85 13.00 -10.60
CA ARG A 868 -0.66 13.42 -9.22
C ARG A 868 -1.37 14.75 -9.02
N SER A 869 -2.29 14.82 -8.07
CA SER A 869 -3.09 16.03 -7.87
C SER A 869 -2.54 16.93 -6.75
N VAL A 870 -1.96 16.34 -5.70
CA VAL A 870 -1.69 17.04 -4.42
C VAL A 870 -0.21 16.95 -3.99
N LYS A 871 0.71 16.51 -4.86
CA LYS A 871 2.13 16.65 -4.53
C LYS A 871 2.42 18.16 -4.39
N ALA A 872 3.35 18.54 -3.52
CA ALA A 872 3.58 19.96 -3.26
C ALA A 872 5.02 20.21 -2.86
N TYR A 873 5.61 19.29 -2.11
CA TYR A 873 6.96 19.41 -1.60
C TYR A 873 7.81 18.18 -1.95
N ASP A 874 9.10 18.41 -2.16
CA ASP A 874 10.12 17.36 -2.16
C ASP A 874 10.49 16.91 -0.73
N LEU A 875 11.40 15.95 -0.61
CA LEU A 875 11.87 15.46 0.70
C LEU A 875 12.66 16.51 1.50
N GLN A 876 13.12 17.60 0.86
CA GLN A 876 13.85 18.71 1.49
C GLN A 876 12.93 19.87 1.86
N GLY A 877 11.63 19.82 1.49
CA GLY A 877 10.65 20.85 1.77
C GLY A 877 10.54 21.94 0.68
N HIS A 878 11.18 21.78 -0.47
CA HIS A 878 11.05 22.72 -1.58
C HIS A 878 9.76 22.47 -2.36
N LYS A 879 9.13 23.55 -2.84
CA LYS A 879 7.93 23.46 -3.69
C LYS A 879 8.25 22.76 -5.01
N VAL A 880 7.39 21.83 -5.42
CA VAL A 880 7.53 21.08 -6.68
C VAL A 880 6.26 21.12 -7.52
N THR A 881 6.40 20.86 -8.81
CA THR A 881 5.30 20.67 -9.76
C THR A 881 4.74 19.25 -9.68
N ASN A 882 3.47 19.13 -10.07
CA ASN A 882 2.70 17.89 -9.97
C ASN A 882 2.70 17.09 -11.26
N ASP A 883 3.82 17.13 -11.96
CA ASP A 883 3.97 16.53 -13.29
C ASP A 883 3.62 15.04 -13.23
N PRO A 884 2.83 14.49 -14.17
CA PRO A 884 2.48 13.07 -14.16
C PRO A 884 3.74 12.18 -14.20
N ILE A 885 3.68 11.01 -13.56
CA ILE A 885 4.76 10.02 -13.59
C ILE A 885 4.48 9.02 -14.70
N ARG A 886 5.46 8.82 -15.57
CA ARG A 886 5.45 7.76 -16.58
C ARG A 886 6.33 6.60 -16.14
N LEU A 887 5.73 5.44 -15.96
CA LEU A 887 6.41 4.20 -15.58
C LEU A 887 6.65 3.37 -16.84
N MET A 888 7.87 3.46 -17.39
CA MET A 888 8.30 2.67 -18.55
C MET A 888 9.81 2.43 -18.51
N GLY A 889 10.23 1.22 -18.87
CA GLY A 889 11.65 0.88 -19.05
C GLY A 889 12.45 0.87 -17.74
N GLU A 890 13.05 1.99 -17.35
CA GLU A 890 13.87 2.07 -16.12
C GLU A 890 13.03 2.23 -14.85
N THR A 891 11.83 2.80 -14.97
CA THR A 891 10.88 3.10 -13.87
C THR A 891 9.72 2.10 -13.79
N GLU A 892 9.71 1.07 -14.64
CA GLU A 892 8.66 0.07 -14.77
C GLU A 892 8.47 -0.74 -13.47
N MET A 893 7.21 -1.06 -13.15
CA MET A 893 6.87 -1.83 -11.97
C MET A 893 7.13 -3.32 -12.19
N PRO A 894 7.97 -3.97 -11.36
CA PRO A 894 8.19 -5.41 -11.41
C PRO A 894 6.94 -6.18 -11.02
N MET A 895 6.73 -7.31 -11.68
CA MET A 895 5.69 -8.26 -11.30
C MET A 895 6.14 -9.08 -10.10
N ARG A 896 5.21 -9.45 -9.22
CA ARG A 896 5.45 -10.28 -8.03
C ARG A 896 6.20 -11.56 -8.39
N TYR A 897 5.81 -12.31 -9.42
CA TYR A 897 6.53 -13.54 -9.81
C TYR A 897 8.02 -13.33 -10.18
N MET A 898 8.45 -12.10 -10.46
CA MET A 898 9.86 -11.77 -10.75
C MET A 898 10.68 -11.48 -9.49
N LEU A 899 10.04 -10.95 -8.44
CA LEU A 899 10.74 -10.44 -7.25
C LEU A 899 10.38 -11.11 -5.94
N LEU A 900 9.10 -11.50 -5.77
CA LEU A 900 8.48 -11.85 -4.49
C LEU A 900 8.02 -13.31 -4.45
N LYS A 901 8.65 -14.19 -5.25
CA LYS A 901 8.25 -15.59 -5.36
C LYS A 901 8.45 -16.37 -4.05
N GLU A 902 9.45 -15.98 -3.26
CA GLU A 902 9.78 -16.63 -1.99
C GLU A 902 8.93 -16.10 -0.84
N GLU A 903 8.68 -14.79 -0.82
CA GLU A 903 7.87 -14.14 0.20
C GLU A 903 6.39 -14.47 0.03
N PHE A 904 5.88 -14.45 -1.20
CA PHE A 904 4.47 -14.61 -1.55
C PHE A 904 4.27 -15.90 -2.33
N ASP A 905 4.16 -17.01 -1.59
CA ASP A 905 4.05 -18.37 -2.13
C ASP A 905 2.59 -18.76 -2.45
N GLN A 906 2.34 -19.15 -3.70
CA GLN A 906 1.03 -19.59 -4.17
C GLN A 906 0.72 -21.06 -3.87
N LYS A 907 1.65 -21.81 -3.27
CA LYS A 907 1.42 -23.21 -2.91
C LYS A 907 0.53 -23.38 -1.67
N THR A 908 0.42 -22.36 -0.83
CA THR A 908 -0.39 -22.40 0.39
C THR A 908 -1.86 -22.45 0.01
N THR A 909 -2.57 -23.46 0.50
CA THR A 909 -4.01 -23.64 0.29
C THR A 909 -4.81 -23.09 1.48
N MET A 910 -6.14 -22.97 1.36
CA MET A 910 -6.97 -22.59 2.52
C MET A 910 -6.88 -23.57 3.68
N ALA A 911 -6.70 -24.86 3.39
CA ALA A 911 -6.58 -25.89 4.42
C ALA A 911 -5.31 -25.71 5.27
N ASP A 912 -4.26 -25.08 4.71
CA ASP A 912 -3.02 -24.79 5.42
C ASP A 912 -3.14 -23.55 6.34
N ILE A 913 -4.27 -22.83 6.28
CA ILE A 913 -4.50 -21.60 7.04
C ILE A 913 -5.40 -21.92 8.23
N ALA A 914 -4.83 -21.85 9.44
CA ALA A 914 -5.61 -21.96 10.66
C ALA A 914 -6.44 -20.68 10.86
N VAL A 915 -7.73 -20.72 10.47
CA VAL A 915 -8.69 -19.66 10.79
C VAL A 915 -9.36 -19.99 12.13
N LYS A 916 -9.20 -19.10 13.12
CA LYS A 916 -9.85 -19.25 14.43
C LYS A 916 -11.34 -18.90 14.32
N ALA A 917 -12.17 -19.89 14.04
CA ALA A 917 -13.62 -19.74 13.89
C ALA A 917 -14.38 -20.23 15.14
N GLU A 918 -14.63 -19.33 16.10
CA GLU A 918 -15.32 -19.65 17.35
C GLU A 918 -16.81 -20.00 17.19
N HIS A 919 -17.39 -19.70 16.01
CA HIS A 919 -18.78 -19.97 15.69
C HIS A 919 -19.04 -21.28 14.95
N SER A 920 -18.01 -21.93 14.40
CA SER A 920 -18.15 -23.12 13.54
C SER A 920 -18.92 -24.26 14.22
N GLY A 921 -18.66 -24.48 15.52
CA GLY A 921 -19.34 -25.46 16.36
C GLY A 921 -20.47 -24.91 17.24
N LEU A 922 -20.94 -23.68 17.01
CA LEU A 922 -21.97 -23.06 17.84
C LEU A 922 -23.33 -23.72 17.59
N ASP A 923 -23.90 -24.32 18.63
CA ASP A 923 -25.31 -24.73 18.63
C ASP A 923 -26.17 -23.47 18.80
N LEU A 924 -26.93 -23.16 17.75
CA LEU A 924 -27.76 -21.96 17.68
C LEU A 924 -28.91 -21.98 18.70
N SER A 925 -29.27 -23.15 19.24
CA SER A 925 -30.25 -23.24 20.32
C SER A 925 -29.73 -22.67 21.65
N GLU A 926 -28.41 -22.57 21.85
CA GLU A 926 -27.81 -21.97 23.05
C GLU A 926 -28.05 -20.47 23.13
N ILE A 927 -28.09 -19.80 21.97
CA ILE A 927 -28.24 -18.34 21.84
C ILE A 927 -29.63 -17.92 21.35
N SER A 928 -30.50 -18.89 21.03
CA SER A 928 -31.85 -18.62 20.57
C SER A 928 -32.73 -18.16 21.71
N ILE A 929 -33.58 -17.17 21.42
CA ILE A 929 -34.70 -16.81 22.29
C ILE A 929 -35.92 -17.61 21.82
N ALA A 930 -36.84 -17.93 22.73
CA ALA A 930 -38.11 -18.57 22.41
C ALA A 930 -39.25 -17.53 22.50
N PRO A 931 -39.57 -16.79 21.41
CA PRO A 931 -40.53 -15.68 21.41
C PRO A 931 -41.88 -16.02 22.08
N ARG A 932 -42.41 -17.22 21.84
CA ARG A 932 -43.66 -17.66 22.48
C ARG A 932 -43.57 -17.72 24.02
N LYS A 933 -42.45 -18.21 24.56
CA LYS A 933 -42.21 -18.24 26.01
C LYS A 933 -41.95 -16.83 26.54
N THR A 934 -41.28 -15.98 25.75
CA THR A 934 -41.01 -14.58 26.06
C THR A 934 -42.26 -13.80 26.40
N ILE A 935 -43.30 -13.93 25.59
CA ILE A 935 -44.55 -13.20 25.82
C ILE A 935 -45.18 -13.61 27.16
N VAL A 936 -45.22 -14.92 27.44
CA VAL A 936 -45.78 -15.43 28.71
C VAL A 936 -44.97 -14.92 29.90
N SER A 937 -43.64 -15.00 29.84
CA SER A 937 -42.78 -14.48 30.90
C SER A 937 -42.92 -12.96 31.08
N LEU A 938 -43.14 -12.22 29.98
CA LEU A 938 -43.35 -10.77 30.02
C LEU A 938 -44.68 -10.44 30.67
N GLU A 939 -45.74 -11.18 30.38
CA GLU A 939 -47.03 -11.01 31.03
C GLU A 939 -46.96 -11.31 32.53
N GLU A 940 -46.33 -12.42 32.92
CA GLU A 940 -46.08 -12.74 34.32
C GLU A 940 -45.27 -11.65 35.03
N TRP A 941 -44.27 -11.10 34.34
CA TRP A 941 -43.43 -10.04 34.89
C TRP A 941 -44.20 -8.72 35.05
N VAL A 942 -44.98 -8.32 34.04
CA VAL A 942 -45.86 -7.15 34.12
C VAL A 942 -46.86 -7.31 35.27
N ASN A 943 -47.41 -8.50 35.47
CA ASN A 943 -48.31 -8.76 36.60
C ASN A 943 -47.58 -8.61 37.95
N LYS A 944 -46.35 -9.15 38.09
CA LYS A 944 -45.53 -8.92 39.29
C LYS A 944 -45.22 -7.45 39.55
N LEU A 945 -44.97 -6.67 38.49
CA LEU A 945 -44.77 -5.22 38.59
C LEU A 945 -46.06 -4.51 39.03
N LYS A 946 -47.23 -4.94 38.53
CA LYS A 946 -48.55 -4.44 38.97
C LYS A 946 -48.84 -4.77 40.42
N ASP A 947 -48.40 -5.93 40.91
CA ASP A 947 -48.50 -6.37 42.30
C ASP A 947 -47.51 -5.66 43.26
N GLY A 948 -46.79 -4.63 42.79
CA GLY A 948 -45.87 -3.82 43.59
C GLY A 948 -44.46 -4.40 43.76
N LYS A 949 -44.13 -5.51 43.10
CA LYS A 949 -42.78 -6.12 43.15
C LYS A 949 -41.84 -5.50 42.10
N LEU A 950 -41.56 -4.21 42.25
CA LEU A 950 -40.81 -3.39 41.29
C LEU A 950 -39.36 -3.88 41.05
N ASP A 951 -38.75 -4.55 42.03
CA ASP A 951 -37.38 -5.09 41.93
C ASP A 951 -37.31 -6.47 41.25
N SER A 952 -38.44 -7.03 40.81
CA SER A 952 -38.45 -8.34 40.15
C SER A 952 -37.67 -8.25 38.83
N PRO A 953 -36.65 -9.09 38.60
CA PRO A 953 -35.98 -9.14 37.30
C PRO A 953 -36.88 -9.73 36.22
N PHE A 954 -36.67 -9.33 34.96
CA PHE A 954 -37.36 -9.94 33.81
C PHE A 954 -36.99 -11.43 33.73
N PRO A 955 -37.94 -12.36 33.90
CA PRO A 955 -37.63 -13.77 34.06
C PRO A 955 -37.49 -14.43 32.69
N MET A 956 -36.30 -14.47 32.12
CA MET A 956 -36.10 -15.29 30.93
C MET A 956 -34.73 -15.93 30.82
N ARG A 957 -34.68 -17.21 31.21
CA ARG A 957 -33.55 -18.07 30.87
C ARG A 957 -33.64 -18.52 29.41
N PRO A 958 -32.56 -18.44 28.61
CA PRO A 958 -32.52 -19.02 27.27
C PRO A 958 -32.86 -20.51 27.30
N THR A 959 -33.30 -21.06 26.17
CA THR A 959 -33.56 -22.51 26.00
C THR A 959 -32.25 -23.30 26.00
N ARG A 960 -31.54 -23.35 27.12
CA ARG A 960 -30.31 -24.13 27.23
C ARG A 960 -30.63 -25.63 27.34
N LYS A 961 -30.06 -26.44 26.46
CA LYS A 961 -29.60 -27.77 26.88
C LYS A 961 -28.43 -27.56 27.84
N LYS A 962 -28.41 -28.24 28.98
CA LYS A 962 -27.22 -28.26 29.87
C LYS A 962 -26.00 -28.63 29.01
N LYS A 963 -24.98 -27.77 28.93
CA LYS A 963 -23.68 -28.16 28.39
C LYS A 963 -23.18 -29.37 29.19
N PRO A 964 -22.68 -30.44 28.57
CA PRO A 964 -21.88 -31.41 29.30
C PRO A 964 -20.65 -30.67 29.85
N ALA A 965 -20.32 -30.90 31.12
CA ALA A 965 -19.25 -30.21 31.83
C ALA A 965 -17.92 -30.31 31.03
N GLN A 966 -17.42 -29.16 30.54
CA GLN A 966 -16.21 -29.11 29.69
C GLN A 966 -14.91 -29.08 30.50
N ASN A 967 -14.95 -28.80 31.81
CA ASN A 967 -13.78 -28.78 32.68
C ASN A 967 -13.78 -29.92 33.70
N VAL A 968 -12.59 -30.48 33.97
CA VAL A 968 -12.37 -31.52 34.99
C VAL A 968 -12.78 -31.05 36.40
N SER A 969 -12.71 -29.75 36.68
CA SER A 969 -13.21 -29.15 37.93
C SER A 969 -14.73 -29.24 38.06
N ASP A 970 -15.45 -29.11 36.96
CA ASP A 970 -16.92 -29.12 36.93
C ASP A 970 -17.44 -30.56 36.94
N LEU A 971 -16.73 -31.49 36.28
CA LEU A 971 -16.91 -32.93 36.44
C LEU A 971 -16.69 -33.38 37.89
N LYS A 972 -15.67 -32.85 38.58
CA LYS A 972 -15.47 -33.12 40.01
C LYS A 972 -16.61 -32.59 40.86
N LYS A 973 -17.10 -31.38 40.61
CA LYS A 973 -18.26 -30.82 41.34
C LYS A 973 -19.55 -31.61 41.10
N GLU A 974 -19.77 -32.06 39.86
CA GLU A 974 -20.97 -32.84 39.49
C GLU A 974 -20.90 -34.30 39.97
N MET A 975 -19.70 -34.89 40.06
CA MET A 975 -19.48 -36.17 40.73
C MET A 975 -19.64 -36.07 42.25
N ILE A 976 -19.14 -34.98 42.87
CA ILE A 976 -19.30 -34.74 44.31
C ILE A 976 -20.77 -34.49 44.65
N SER A 977 -21.55 -33.81 43.80
CA SER A 977 -22.99 -33.59 44.05
C SER A 977 -23.87 -34.81 43.83
N LYS A 978 -23.36 -35.88 43.20
CA LYS A 978 -24.08 -37.15 42.98
C LYS A 978 -23.72 -38.23 44.00
N VAL A 979 -22.74 -37.97 44.88
CA VAL A 979 -22.30 -38.87 45.97
C VAL A 979 -22.64 -38.29 47.35
N GLY A 980 -23.52 -37.28 47.41
CA GLY A 980 -24.09 -36.74 48.65
C GLY A 980 -25.48 -37.30 48.90
#